data_AF-A0AAE3XIJ2-F1
#
_entry.id   AF-A0AAE3XIJ2-F1
#
_cell.length_a   1.000
_cell.length_b   1.000
_cell.length_c   1.000
_cell.angle_alpha   90.00
_cell.angle_beta   90.00
_cell.angle_gamma   90.00
#
_symmetry.space_group_name_H-M   'P 1'
#
loop_
_entity.id
_entity.type
_entity.pdbx_description
1 polymer ?
#
loop_
_entity_poly.entity_id
_entity_poly.type
_entity_poly.pdbx_seq_one_letter_code
_entity_poly.pdbx_strand_id
1 'polypeptide(L)'
;MPEALRSRPPSAVTPTKAPPAPTQPVKAAATTWPPAVLAELQRNTIQIRNRYGKPDQIAAYLHDWIHRHTQEQLMDKTVKANLGPLGDIIPDWAEGVSTSVANGVLGAAAAQDLTTGSTRHLTQTRHDADRVDLTNVTGAYQARNVLNGSANMALLKGLLSAIVPADRAGVAAAYARLNGGKTLSAALGELVRDPNARAPLMALLVPPITEAVLAHDAFLEQLAVGLVYSNQSAREMNTDTLDERRHSNPAALLAHFGFTAGPLVSGRWGFQMRVFTPISGKAKWPQPIVAFRGTEGVQFDVKGDASAKKAQADGKSRQEINEARRLGREGTVDSVIGDASPTQIGWLQVQPNRKLIEANLSRFKGKAVSTGHSLGGGIAQLVTALYPQAFASVVTFQAPGIDANEVNKLRRYNAGDGKSAPVTARHYRVDGDIVPTAGQQMLDGTIAYFDRTSRPAGTTTPFSTNVAENVIAGHVTPMLSTYIRGLKPVHPDLQVIVSQGLRDEATLQGGKEKRDVQMTFSGSYGTAQDPRINTEANRKKLTGNVDLIPGQDPFEAVVYANIAYNTLLSHVENVAADKSVKTLAEFRQRCAAIFQSGRPLPLDPDDVSLARILNLDHFEKDYDARPLATGVGLPVYPMKSMPIVTYLKNGVKIPPEVLSQVRARLPQIWLAWRGE
;
A
#
# COMPACT_ATOMS: atom_id res chain seq x y z
N MET A 1 43.54 6.86 50.51
CA MET A 1 44.97 6.65 50.18
C MET A 1 45.20 5.16 50.03
N PRO A 2 46.00 4.69 49.05
CA PRO A 2 46.43 5.41 47.84
C PRO A 2 45.19 5.61 46.91
N GLU A 3 45.15 5.60 45.57
CA GLU A 3 46.16 5.53 44.49
C GLU A 3 45.63 6.25 43.23
N ALA A 4 46.35 6.20 42.10
CA ALA A 4 45.93 6.79 40.83
C ALA A 4 46.14 5.86 39.63
N LEU A 5 45.08 5.58 38.86
CA LEU A 5 45.17 4.98 37.53
C LEU A 5 45.30 6.07 36.46
N ARG A 6 46.32 5.93 35.59
CA ARG A 6 46.69 6.94 34.60
C ARG A 6 45.76 6.91 33.39
N SER A 7 45.22 8.06 33.00
CA SER A 7 44.53 8.24 31.71
C SER A 7 45.50 8.03 30.55
N ARG A 8 45.12 7.24 29.55
CA ARG A 8 45.82 7.21 28.26
C ARG A 8 45.65 8.57 27.55
N PRO A 9 46.69 9.08 26.85
CA PRO A 9 46.50 10.22 25.96
C PRO A 9 45.60 9.84 24.77
N PRO A 10 44.87 10.80 24.16
CA PRO A 10 44.10 10.54 22.97
C PRO A 10 45.02 10.15 21.80
N SER A 11 44.66 9.11 21.06
CA SER A 11 45.37 8.71 19.84
C SER A 11 45.38 9.87 18.84
N ALA A 12 46.54 10.19 18.27
CA ALA A 12 46.67 11.26 17.29
C ALA A 12 45.76 10.99 16.09
N VAL A 13 44.92 11.98 15.73
CA VAL A 13 44.06 11.90 14.56
C VAL A 13 44.93 12.03 13.31
N THR A 14 45.13 10.92 12.61
CA THR A 14 45.78 10.93 11.29
C THR A 14 45.00 11.88 10.37
N PRO A 15 45.63 12.92 9.79
CA PRO A 15 44.92 13.93 9.02
C PRO A 15 44.23 13.27 7.83
N THR A 16 42.90 13.33 7.81
CA THR A 16 42.09 12.72 6.76
C THR A 16 42.44 13.41 5.45
N LYS A 17 42.95 12.63 4.48
CA LYS A 17 43.37 13.15 3.17
C LYS A 17 42.22 13.95 2.56
N ALA A 18 42.45 15.23 2.28
CA ALA A 18 41.41 16.13 1.82
C ALA A 18 40.64 15.53 0.62
N PRO A 19 39.30 15.66 0.57
CA PRO A 19 38.53 15.12 -0.54
C PRO A 19 39.06 15.71 -1.85
N PRO A 20 39.15 14.89 -2.92
CA PRO A 20 39.60 15.40 -4.21
C PRO A 20 38.71 16.57 -4.63
N ALA A 21 39.34 17.66 -5.12
CA ALA A 21 38.62 18.82 -5.59
C ALA A 21 37.54 18.39 -6.60
N PRO A 22 36.33 19.00 -6.56
CA PRO A 22 35.22 18.56 -7.39
C PRO A 22 35.64 18.54 -8.85
N THR A 23 35.57 17.37 -9.48
CA THR A 23 35.85 17.20 -10.89
C THR A 23 35.00 18.19 -11.68
N GLN A 24 35.62 18.96 -12.57
CA GLN A 24 34.92 19.96 -13.35
C GLN A 24 33.70 19.32 -14.03
N PRO A 25 32.54 19.99 -14.04
CA PRO A 25 31.35 19.42 -14.66
C PRO A 25 31.65 19.14 -16.13
N VAL A 26 31.71 17.85 -16.48
CA VAL A 26 31.89 17.41 -17.87
C VAL A 26 30.78 18.08 -18.67
N LYS A 27 31.15 18.98 -19.59
CA LYS A 27 30.19 19.62 -20.48
C LYS A 27 29.47 18.50 -21.22
N ALA A 28 28.19 18.30 -20.90
CA ALA A 28 27.34 17.41 -21.65
C ALA A 28 27.46 17.79 -23.13
N ALA A 29 27.78 16.83 -23.99
CA ALA A 29 27.95 17.08 -25.40
C ALA A 29 26.69 17.79 -25.93
N ALA A 30 26.87 18.96 -26.54
CA ALA A 30 25.76 19.75 -27.03
C ALA A 30 25.17 19.04 -28.26
N THR A 31 24.16 18.18 -28.05
CA THR A 31 23.53 17.40 -29.10
C THR A 31 22.91 18.31 -30.14
N THR A 32 23.63 18.54 -31.24
CA THR A 32 23.18 19.31 -32.38
C THR A 32 22.09 18.53 -33.11
N TRP A 33 20.83 18.83 -32.81
CA TRP A 33 19.69 18.21 -33.48
C TRP A 33 19.74 18.45 -35.00
N PRO A 34 19.25 17.49 -35.81
CA PRO A 34 19.16 17.68 -37.26
C PRO A 34 18.37 18.95 -37.62
N PRO A 35 18.75 19.68 -38.70
CA PRO A 35 18.07 20.92 -39.08
C PRO A 35 16.55 20.80 -39.25
N ALA A 36 16.05 19.64 -39.69
CA ALA A 36 14.61 19.37 -39.77
C ALA A 36 13.90 19.42 -38.40
N VAL A 37 14.52 18.85 -37.35
CA VAL A 37 13.99 18.86 -35.98
C VAL A 37 14.03 20.29 -35.41
N LEU A 38 15.09 21.05 -35.68
CA LEU A 38 15.19 22.46 -35.26
C LEU A 38 14.14 23.35 -35.95
N ALA A 39 13.93 23.16 -37.26
CA ALA A 39 12.91 23.88 -38.02
C ALA A 39 11.49 23.53 -37.55
N GLU A 40 11.23 22.27 -37.18
CA GLU A 40 9.94 21.91 -36.60
C GLU A 40 9.76 22.46 -35.17
N LEU A 41 10.78 22.38 -34.32
CA LEU A 41 10.78 22.97 -32.98
C LEU A 41 10.40 24.46 -33.03
N GLN A 42 10.92 25.19 -34.01
CA GLN A 42 10.57 26.60 -34.27
C GLN A 42 9.12 26.76 -34.72
N ARG A 43 8.64 25.99 -35.72
CA ARG A 43 7.24 26.02 -36.17
C ARG A 43 6.26 25.75 -35.01
N ASN A 44 6.52 24.70 -34.25
CA ASN A 44 5.69 24.27 -33.13
C ASN A 44 5.68 25.30 -31.98
N THR A 45 6.82 25.94 -31.71
CA THR A 45 6.93 27.07 -30.77
C THR A 45 6.10 28.29 -31.23
N ILE A 46 6.10 28.61 -32.53
CA ILE A 46 5.29 29.70 -33.10
C ILE A 46 3.79 29.38 -32.98
N GLN A 47 3.38 28.14 -33.22
CA GLN A 47 1.97 27.73 -33.06
C GLN A 47 1.47 27.88 -31.62
N ILE A 48 2.30 27.59 -30.61
CA ILE A 48 1.98 27.85 -29.20
C ILE A 48 1.89 29.37 -28.92
N ARG A 49 2.88 30.16 -29.38
CA ARG A 49 2.92 31.62 -29.20
C ARG A 49 1.70 32.34 -29.76
N ASN A 50 1.24 31.95 -30.95
CA ASN A 50 0.06 32.53 -31.60
C ASN A 50 -1.27 32.21 -30.86
N ARG A 51 -1.23 31.40 -29.80
CA ARG A 51 -2.36 30.98 -28.96
C ARG A 51 -2.23 31.42 -27.49
N TYR A 52 -1.29 32.31 -27.14
CA TYR A 52 -1.18 32.83 -25.78
C TYR A 52 -2.49 33.49 -25.29
N GLY A 53 -2.84 33.24 -24.03
CA GLY A 53 -4.13 33.61 -23.44
C GLY A 53 -5.33 32.77 -23.91
N LYS A 54 -5.12 31.71 -24.71
CA LYS A 54 -6.17 30.85 -25.26
C LYS A 54 -5.94 29.37 -24.87
N PRO A 55 -6.09 29.03 -23.58
CA PRO A 55 -5.68 27.73 -23.04
C PRO A 55 -6.30 26.53 -23.75
N ASP A 56 -7.58 26.60 -24.14
CA ASP A 56 -8.26 25.53 -24.88
C ASP A 56 -7.69 25.32 -26.29
N GLN A 57 -7.24 26.38 -26.97
CA GLN A 57 -6.60 26.27 -28.29
C GLN A 57 -5.19 25.67 -28.20
N ILE A 58 -4.45 25.96 -27.11
CA ILE A 58 -3.17 25.30 -26.81
C ILE A 58 -3.40 23.83 -26.46
N ALA A 59 -4.40 23.52 -25.62
CA ALA A 59 -4.71 22.15 -25.20
C ALA A 59 -5.13 21.25 -26.37
N ALA A 60 -5.97 21.74 -27.28
CA ALA A 60 -6.34 21.03 -28.51
C ALA A 60 -5.11 20.78 -29.40
N TYR A 61 -4.29 21.80 -29.66
CA TYR A 61 -3.08 21.65 -30.46
C TYR A 61 -2.05 20.67 -29.84
N LEU A 62 -1.94 20.62 -28.51
CA LEU A 62 -1.13 19.61 -27.82
C LEU A 62 -1.71 18.20 -27.97
N HIS A 63 -3.04 18.03 -27.87
CA HIS A 63 -3.70 16.74 -28.11
C HIS A 63 -3.47 16.28 -29.56
N ASP A 64 -3.70 17.13 -30.55
CA ASP A 64 -3.50 16.84 -31.97
C ASP A 64 -2.03 16.53 -32.32
N TRP A 65 -1.08 17.17 -31.63
CA TRP A 65 0.34 16.88 -31.81
C TRP A 65 0.70 15.54 -31.17
N ILE A 66 0.31 15.30 -29.91
CA ILE A 66 0.58 14.04 -29.19
C ILE A 66 -0.04 12.86 -29.94
N HIS A 67 -1.27 12.97 -30.42
CA HIS A 67 -1.95 11.92 -31.17
C HIS A 67 -1.18 11.55 -32.45
N ARG A 68 -0.79 12.53 -33.27
CA ARG A 68 -0.06 12.28 -34.54
C ARG A 68 1.37 11.78 -34.37
N HIS A 69 2.00 11.96 -33.20
CA HIS A 69 3.34 11.45 -32.89
C HIS A 69 3.31 10.20 -32.00
N THR A 70 2.12 9.77 -31.55
CA THR A 70 1.94 8.50 -30.87
C THR A 70 2.14 7.37 -31.87
N GLN A 71 3.11 6.51 -31.61
CA GLN A 71 3.38 5.32 -32.38
C GLN A 71 2.83 4.09 -31.66
N GLU A 72 2.57 3.04 -32.42
CA GLU A 72 2.38 1.71 -31.87
C GLU A 72 3.74 1.07 -31.56
N GLN A 73 3.91 0.57 -30.34
CA GLN A 73 4.96 -0.37 -30.00
C GLN A 73 4.36 -1.76 -29.82
N LEU A 74 4.84 -2.70 -30.62
CA LEU A 74 4.53 -4.12 -30.48
C LEU A 74 5.12 -4.64 -29.15
N MET A 75 4.35 -5.49 -28.48
CA MET A 75 4.74 -6.14 -27.24
C MET A 75 5.03 -7.62 -27.55
N ASP A 76 6.17 -7.84 -28.22
CA ASP A 76 6.60 -9.10 -28.85
C ASP A 76 7.19 -10.13 -27.86
N LYS A 77 7.75 -9.67 -26.74
CA LYS A 77 8.38 -10.51 -25.71
C LYS A 77 7.38 -11.19 -24.79
N THR A 78 7.59 -12.48 -24.54
CA THR A 78 6.80 -13.28 -23.59
C THR A 78 6.97 -12.81 -22.13
N VAL A 79 6.03 -13.26 -21.29
CA VAL A 79 6.05 -13.16 -19.82
C VAL A 79 7.45 -13.40 -19.25
N LYS A 80 8.05 -14.55 -19.56
CA LYS A 80 9.39 -14.98 -19.08
C LYS A 80 10.50 -14.05 -19.58
N ALA A 81 10.48 -13.69 -20.86
CA ALA A 81 11.48 -12.83 -21.49
C ALA A 81 11.50 -11.37 -20.96
N ASN A 82 10.39 -10.89 -20.39
CA ASN A 82 10.32 -9.58 -19.74
C ASN A 82 10.79 -9.60 -18.27
N LEU A 83 10.63 -10.72 -17.57
CA LEU A 83 11.06 -10.88 -16.17
C LEU A 83 12.56 -11.22 -16.02
N GLY A 84 13.23 -11.63 -17.10
CA GLY A 84 14.67 -11.94 -17.10
C GLY A 84 15.02 -13.06 -16.11
N PRO A 85 16.11 -12.95 -15.32
CA PRO A 85 16.50 -13.99 -14.34
C PRO A 85 15.47 -14.32 -13.26
N LEU A 86 14.39 -13.54 -13.11
CA LEU A 86 13.26 -13.86 -12.24
C LEU A 86 12.20 -14.72 -12.96
N GLY A 87 12.12 -14.65 -14.28
CA GLY A 87 11.35 -15.59 -15.11
C GLY A 87 11.93 -17.00 -15.08
N ASP A 88 13.25 -17.13 -14.91
CA ASP A 88 13.95 -18.42 -14.74
C ASP A 88 13.72 -19.06 -13.35
N ILE A 89 13.20 -18.29 -12.38
CA ILE A 89 12.84 -18.77 -11.04
C ILE A 89 11.38 -19.26 -10.99
N ILE A 90 10.56 -18.92 -11.99
CA ILE A 90 9.18 -19.40 -12.13
C ILE A 90 9.24 -20.80 -12.77
N PRO A 91 8.82 -21.89 -12.09
CA PRO A 91 8.80 -23.22 -12.68
C PRO A 91 7.89 -23.29 -13.92
N ASP A 92 8.23 -24.11 -14.92
CA ASP A 92 7.46 -24.16 -16.17
C ASP A 92 5.97 -24.54 -15.99
N TRP A 93 5.65 -25.30 -14.93
CA TRP A 93 4.25 -25.57 -14.56
C TRP A 93 3.54 -24.35 -13.95
N ALA A 94 4.28 -23.47 -13.27
CA ALA A 94 3.79 -22.18 -12.78
C ALA A 94 3.78 -21.12 -13.88
N GLU A 95 4.61 -21.22 -14.92
CA GLU A 95 4.43 -20.49 -16.18
C GLU A 95 3.15 -20.95 -16.87
N GLY A 96 2.88 -22.26 -16.93
CA GLY A 96 1.61 -22.83 -17.41
C GLY A 96 0.40 -22.31 -16.64
N VAL A 97 0.43 -22.32 -15.30
CA VAL A 97 -0.67 -21.80 -14.46
C VAL A 97 -0.78 -20.28 -14.54
N SER A 98 0.31 -19.52 -14.40
CA SER A 98 0.25 -18.05 -14.47
C SER A 98 -0.14 -17.55 -15.86
N THR A 99 0.34 -18.17 -16.94
CA THR A 99 -0.02 -17.78 -18.32
C THR A 99 -1.45 -18.19 -18.67
N SER A 100 -1.91 -19.38 -18.28
CA SER A 100 -3.31 -19.79 -18.51
C SER A 100 -4.32 -19.03 -17.64
N VAL A 101 -3.99 -18.74 -16.38
CA VAL A 101 -4.86 -17.96 -15.47
C VAL A 101 -4.78 -16.45 -15.75
N ALA A 102 -3.64 -15.89 -16.13
CA ALA A 102 -3.56 -14.50 -16.56
C ALA A 102 -4.23 -14.30 -17.92
N ASN A 103 -3.87 -15.07 -18.96
CA ASN A 103 -4.49 -14.88 -20.28
C ASN A 103 -5.97 -15.27 -20.28
N GLY A 104 -6.36 -16.32 -19.54
CA GLY A 104 -7.74 -16.81 -19.46
C GLY A 104 -8.65 -16.12 -18.44
N VAL A 105 -8.13 -15.23 -17.58
CA VAL A 105 -8.95 -14.54 -16.56
C VAL A 105 -8.64 -13.02 -16.43
N LEU A 106 -7.44 -12.54 -16.77
CA LEU A 106 -7.12 -11.11 -16.92
C LEU A 106 -7.10 -10.62 -18.38
N GLY A 107 -6.87 -11.54 -19.34
CA GLY A 107 -6.61 -11.22 -20.73
C GLY A 107 -5.13 -10.89 -21.00
N ALA A 108 -4.68 -11.20 -22.21
CA ALA A 108 -3.26 -11.11 -22.59
C ALA A 108 -2.66 -9.69 -22.47
N ALA A 109 -3.45 -8.64 -22.68
CA ALA A 109 -2.97 -7.25 -22.56
C ALA A 109 -2.57 -6.90 -21.11
N ALA A 110 -3.43 -7.26 -20.15
CA ALA A 110 -3.16 -7.06 -18.72
C ALA A 110 -2.01 -7.94 -18.23
N ALA A 111 -1.92 -9.19 -18.71
CA ALA A 111 -0.78 -10.06 -18.43
C ALA A 111 0.54 -9.43 -18.93
N GLN A 112 0.54 -8.89 -20.15
CA GLN A 112 1.71 -8.23 -20.74
C GLN A 112 2.15 -7.01 -19.91
N ASP A 113 1.21 -6.14 -19.54
CA ASP A 113 1.51 -4.94 -18.73
C ASP A 113 2.17 -5.29 -17.39
N LEU A 114 1.62 -6.27 -16.65
CA LEU A 114 2.18 -6.75 -15.38
C LEU A 114 3.63 -7.21 -15.52
N THR A 115 3.95 -7.95 -16.60
CA THR A 115 5.32 -8.45 -16.83
C THR A 115 6.31 -7.36 -17.21
N THR A 116 5.82 -6.21 -17.70
CA THR A 116 6.64 -5.00 -17.88
C THR A 116 6.70 -4.11 -16.64
N GLY A 117 6.17 -4.55 -15.50
CA GLY A 117 6.14 -3.77 -14.25
C GLY A 117 5.15 -2.60 -14.27
N SER A 118 4.09 -2.70 -15.09
CA SER A 118 2.96 -1.78 -15.07
C SER A 118 1.79 -2.46 -14.38
N THR A 119 1.20 -1.83 -13.36
CA THR A 119 -0.11 -2.24 -12.82
C THR A 119 -1.26 -1.39 -13.39
N ARG A 120 -0.95 -0.62 -14.44
CA ARG A 120 -1.89 0.05 -15.34
C ARG A 120 -2.07 -0.74 -16.64
N HIS A 121 -3.29 -0.73 -17.17
CA HIS A 121 -3.69 -1.33 -18.44
C HIS A 121 -3.32 -0.38 -19.61
N LEU A 122 -2.06 -0.45 -20.06
CA LEU A 122 -1.48 0.39 -21.10
C LEU A 122 -1.40 -0.33 -22.46
N THR A 123 -1.36 -1.65 -22.44
CA THR A 123 -1.35 -2.52 -23.61
C THR A 123 -2.78 -2.81 -24.06
N GLN A 124 -2.97 -3.12 -25.34
CA GLN A 124 -4.24 -3.50 -25.94
C GLN A 124 -4.04 -4.71 -26.86
N THR A 125 -4.97 -5.66 -26.83
CA THR A 125 -5.11 -6.61 -27.94
C THR A 125 -5.59 -5.86 -29.18
N ARG A 126 -4.88 -6.01 -30.29
CA ARG A 126 -5.25 -5.51 -31.61
C ARG A 126 -5.29 -6.67 -32.60
N HIS A 127 -5.96 -6.46 -33.73
CA HIS A 127 -6.07 -7.44 -34.82
C HIS A 127 -5.56 -6.82 -36.11
N ASP A 128 -4.82 -7.62 -36.89
CA ASP A 128 -4.20 -7.23 -38.15
C ASP A 128 -4.19 -8.45 -39.08
N ALA A 129 -4.63 -8.26 -40.33
CA ALA A 129 -4.74 -9.34 -41.30
C ALA A 129 -3.37 -9.87 -41.73
N ASP A 130 -2.36 -9.00 -41.76
CA ASP A 130 -0.98 -9.35 -42.13
C ASP A 130 -0.25 -10.15 -41.02
N ARG A 131 -0.94 -10.41 -39.90
CA ARG A 131 -0.48 -11.23 -38.76
C ARG A 131 -1.25 -12.54 -38.61
N VAL A 132 -2.09 -12.90 -39.58
CA VAL A 132 -2.77 -14.19 -39.61
C VAL A 132 -1.80 -15.26 -40.11
N ASP A 133 -1.38 -16.16 -39.23
CA ASP A 133 -0.53 -17.31 -39.57
C ASP A 133 -1.03 -18.62 -38.92
N LEU A 134 -0.33 -19.73 -39.17
CA LEU A 134 -0.68 -21.07 -38.66
C LEU A 134 -0.69 -21.18 -37.12
N THR A 135 -0.06 -20.25 -36.42
CA THR A 135 -0.01 -20.14 -34.95
C THR A 135 -0.92 -19.02 -34.41
N ASN A 136 -1.22 -18.01 -35.24
CA ASN A 136 -2.08 -16.88 -34.91
C ASN A 136 -3.26 -16.72 -35.90
N VAL A 137 -4.17 -17.70 -35.92
CA VAL A 137 -5.34 -17.72 -36.82
C VAL A 137 -6.33 -16.54 -36.61
N THR A 138 -6.12 -15.70 -35.60
CA THR A 138 -6.97 -14.54 -35.29
C THR A 138 -6.34 -13.19 -35.65
N GLY A 139 -5.08 -13.19 -36.13
CA GLY A 139 -4.29 -11.97 -36.37
C GLY A 139 -4.09 -11.12 -35.11
N ALA A 140 -4.28 -11.69 -33.91
CA ALA A 140 -4.28 -10.95 -32.67
C ALA A 140 -2.85 -10.71 -32.16
N TYR A 141 -2.57 -9.51 -31.69
CA TYR A 141 -1.26 -9.16 -31.14
C TYR A 141 -1.41 -8.15 -29.99
N GLN A 142 -0.37 -8.05 -29.16
CA GLN A 142 -0.33 -7.12 -28.04
C GLN A 142 0.46 -5.87 -28.45
N ALA A 143 -0.13 -4.71 -28.22
CA ALA A 143 0.41 -3.44 -28.65
C ALA A 143 0.17 -2.33 -27.62
N ARG A 144 1.14 -1.43 -27.46
CA ARG A 144 1.07 -0.27 -26.55
C ARG A 144 1.27 1.02 -27.36
N ASN A 145 0.44 2.02 -27.10
CA ASN A 145 0.67 3.37 -27.62
C ASN A 145 1.85 4.02 -26.88
N VAL A 146 2.83 4.55 -27.61
CA VAL A 146 4.02 5.21 -27.04
C VAL A 146 4.37 6.49 -27.77
N LEU A 147 4.99 7.44 -27.05
CA LEU A 147 5.67 8.59 -27.63
C LEU A 147 7.17 8.38 -27.43
N ASN A 148 7.78 7.63 -28.35
CA ASN A 148 9.18 7.23 -28.31
C ASN A 148 10.08 8.19 -29.12
N GLY A 149 11.38 7.94 -29.14
CA GLY A 149 12.33 8.66 -30.01
C GLY A 149 12.82 10.00 -29.44
N SER A 150 14.13 10.23 -29.51
CA SER A 150 14.80 11.40 -28.93
C SER A 150 14.34 12.73 -29.56
N ALA A 151 14.03 12.73 -30.86
CA ALA A 151 13.49 13.88 -31.58
C ALA A 151 12.09 14.28 -31.07
N ASN A 152 11.17 13.33 -30.91
CA ASN A 152 9.82 13.60 -30.38
C ASN A 152 9.88 14.15 -28.95
N MET A 153 10.79 13.62 -28.11
CA MET A 153 11.04 14.16 -26.77
C MET A 153 11.54 15.61 -26.81
N ALA A 154 12.44 15.95 -27.74
CA ALA A 154 12.92 17.32 -27.92
C ALA A 154 11.81 18.28 -28.40
N LEU A 155 11.00 17.84 -29.38
CA LEU A 155 9.87 18.61 -29.91
C LEU A 155 8.80 18.87 -28.84
N LEU A 156 8.39 17.84 -28.10
CA LEU A 156 7.44 17.97 -27.00
C LEU A 156 7.99 18.85 -25.87
N LYS A 157 9.27 18.69 -25.51
CA LYS A 157 9.90 19.56 -24.50
C LYS A 157 9.87 21.03 -24.94
N GLY A 158 10.09 21.31 -26.23
CA GLY A 158 9.93 22.65 -26.82
C GLY A 158 8.49 23.17 -26.72
N LEU A 159 7.51 22.37 -27.15
CA LEU A 159 6.08 22.69 -27.07
C LEU A 159 5.67 23.08 -25.63
N LEU A 160 6.02 22.26 -24.64
CA LEU A 160 5.70 22.53 -23.23
C LEU A 160 6.47 23.73 -22.68
N SER A 161 7.73 23.92 -23.08
CA SER A 161 8.54 25.09 -22.68
C SER A 161 8.00 26.40 -23.26
N ALA A 162 7.36 26.35 -24.43
CA ALA A 162 6.77 27.51 -25.08
C ALA A 162 5.51 28.04 -24.38
N ILE A 163 4.86 27.25 -23.51
CA ILE A 163 3.67 27.67 -22.75
C ILE A 163 4.09 28.61 -21.61
N VAL A 164 3.63 29.87 -21.69
CA VAL A 164 3.89 30.88 -20.66
C VAL A 164 3.30 30.45 -19.30
N PRO A 165 3.95 30.74 -18.16
CA PRO A 165 3.52 30.22 -16.85
C PRO A 165 2.05 30.48 -16.50
N ALA A 166 1.52 31.66 -16.88
CA ALA A 166 0.12 32.03 -16.65
C ALA A 166 -0.89 31.10 -17.34
N ASP A 167 -0.60 30.65 -18.57
CA ASP A 167 -1.51 29.80 -19.34
C ASP A 167 -1.51 28.34 -18.84
N ARG A 168 -0.41 27.87 -18.22
CA ARG A 168 -0.18 26.43 -17.95
C ARG A 168 -1.30 25.75 -17.15
N ALA A 169 -1.86 26.42 -16.15
CA ALA A 169 -2.95 25.87 -15.35
C ALA A 169 -4.25 25.76 -16.16
N GLY A 170 -4.58 26.80 -16.96
CA GLY A 170 -5.71 26.77 -17.88
C GLY A 170 -5.56 25.68 -18.93
N VAL A 171 -4.36 25.52 -19.52
CA VAL A 171 -4.04 24.48 -20.51
C VAL A 171 -4.19 23.09 -19.92
N ALA A 172 -3.68 22.84 -18.72
CA ALA A 172 -3.81 21.54 -18.05
C ALA A 172 -5.28 21.17 -17.78
N ALA A 173 -6.08 22.14 -17.31
CA ALA A 173 -7.52 21.96 -17.09
C ALA A 173 -8.30 21.77 -18.40
N ALA A 174 -7.97 22.53 -19.45
CA ALA A 174 -8.58 22.40 -20.77
C ALA A 174 -8.26 21.05 -21.43
N TYR A 175 -7.01 20.58 -21.33
CA TYR A 175 -6.62 19.25 -21.80
C TYR A 175 -7.39 18.17 -21.06
N ALA A 176 -7.53 18.26 -19.74
CA ALA A 176 -8.32 17.32 -18.95
C ALA A 176 -9.80 17.31 -19.37
N ARG A 177 -10.42 18.47 -19.64
CA ARG A 177 -11.79 18.53 -20.20
C ARG A 177 -11.89 17.83 -21.55
N LEU A 178 -10.99 18.13 -22.48
CA LEU A 178 -10.96 17.56 -23.83
C LEU A 178 -10.77 16.03 -23.81
N ASN A 179 -10.02 15.50 -22.84
CA ASN A 179 -9.66 14.09 -22.74
C ASN A 179 -10.49 13.35 -21.66
N GLY A 180 -11.75 13.74 -21.45
CA GLY A 180 -12.69 13.01 -20.58
C GLY A 180 -12.30 12.91 -19.10
N GLY A 181 -11.50 13.86 -18.61
CA GLY A 181 -10.91 13.89 -17.27
C GLY A 181 -9.42 13.51 -17.20
N LYS A 182 -8.86 12.92 -18.27
CA LYS A 182 -7.46 12.48 -18.31
C LYS A 182 -6.49 13.65 -18.41
N THR A 183 -5.67 13.85 -17.39
CA THR A 183 -4.70 14.95 -17.35
C THR A 183 -3.60 14.81 -18.43
N LEU A 184 -3.03 15.93 -18.89
CA LEU A 184 -1.87 15.92 -19.80
C LEU A 184 -0.69 15.12 -19.20
N SER A 185 -0.50 15.22 -17.90
CA SER A 185 0.49 14.42 -17.16
C SER A 185 0.19 12.93 -17.11
N ALA A 186 -1.09 12.51 -17.13
CA ALA A 186 -1.46 11.10 -17.27
C ALA A 186 -1.17 10.59 -18.68
N ALA A 187 -1.58 11.33 -19.71
CA ALA A 187 -1.29 10.99 -21.10
C ALA A 187 0.23 10.82 -21.35
N LEU A 188 1.06 11.74 -20.85
CA LEU A 188 2.52 11.63 -20.97
C LEU A 188 3.14 10.57 -20.03
N GLY A 189 2.49 10.24 -18.90
CA GLY A 189 2.93 9.17 -18.00
C GLY A 189 2.76 7.75 -18.57
N GLU A 190 1.76 7.58 -19.44
CA GLU A 190 1.49 6.35 -20.16
C GLU A 190 2.31 6.26 -21.45
N LEU A 191 2.34 7.33 -22.25
CA LEU A 191 3.06 7.37 -23.53
C LEU A 191 4.59 7.41 -23.39
N VAL A 192 5.11 8.05 -22.34
CA VAL A 192 6.57 8.16 -22.10
C VAL A 192 6.93 7.30 -20.89
N ARG A 193 7.32 6.05 -21.15
CA ARG A 193 7.63 5.07 -20.11
C ARG A 193 9.06 5.16 -19.56
N ASP A 194 10.01 5.74 -20.30
CA ASP A 194 11.34 6.03 -19.74
C ASP A 194 11.25 7.18 -18.72
N PRO A 195 11.58 6.95 -17.44
CA PRO A 195 11.55 7.99 -16.42
C PRO A 195 12.57 9.11 -16.68
N ASN A 196 13.69 8.81 -17.35
CA ASN A 196 14.75 9.79 -17.64
C ASN A 196 14.30 10.79 -18.72
N ALA A 197 13.61 10.34 -19.76
CA ALA A 197 12.94 11.19 -20.74
C ALA A 197 11.71 11.92 -20.17
N ARG A 198 10.91 11.26 -19.31
CA ARG A 198 9.65 11.81 -18.79
C ARG A 198 9.84 12.89 -17.71
N ALA A 199 10.76 12.73 -16.77
CA ALA A 199 10.90 13.67 -15.65
C ALA A 199 11.16 15.14 -16.11
N PRO A 200 12.02 15.40 -17.12
CA PRO A 200 12.19 16.75 -17.69
C PRO A 200 10.94 17.33 -18.40
N LEU A 201 9.98 16.49 -18.81
CA LEU A 201 8.70 16.95 -19.37
C LEU A 201 7.73 17.31 -18.24
N MET A 202 7.65 16.47 -17.20
CA MET A 202 6.80 16.72 -16.02
C MET A 202 7.18 18.01 -15.30
N ALA A 203 8.47 18.35 -15.24
CA ALA A 203 8.97 19.61 -14.67
C ALA A 203 8.54 20.88 -15.43
N LEU A 204 7.96 20.77 -16.63
CA LEU A 204 7.40 21.89 -17.39
C LEU A 204 5.90 22.08 -17.18
N LEU A 205 5.20 21.05 -16.69
CA LEU A 205 3.77 21.09 -16.38
C LEU A 205 3.54 21.82 -15.04
N VAL A 206 2.28 22.17 -14.76
CA VAL A 206 1.90 22.61 -13.40
C VAL A 206 1.98 21.40 -12.47
N PRO A 207 2.56 21.52 -11.26
CA PRO A 207 2.51 20.47 -10.26
C PRO A 207 1.05 20.03 -10.01
N PRO A 208 0.75 18.73 -10.14
CA PRO A 208 -0.62 18.18 -10.04
C PRO A 208 -1.16 18.22 -8.60
N ILE A 209 -0.26 18.38 -7.63
CA ILE A 209 -0.51 18.47 -6.20
C ILE A 209 0.16 19.79 -5.77
N THR A 210 -0.58 20.69 -5.13
CA THR A 210 -0.02 21.95 -4.61
C THR A 210 0.86 21.67 -3.40
N GLU A 211 1.83 22.55 -3.08
CA GLU A 211 2.74 22.34 -1.94
C GLU A 211 2.00 22.13 -0.60
N ALA A 212 0.87 22.83 -0.40
CA ALA A 212 0.04 22.67 0.80
C ALA A 212 -0.63 21.29 0.90
N VAL A 213 -1.17 20.76 -0.22
CA VAL A 213 -1.75 19.40 -0.25
C VAL A 213 -0.64 18.36 -0.16
N LEU A 214 0.51 18.59 -0.79
CA LEU A 214 1.67 17.70 -0.72
C LEU A 214 2.25 17.63 0.69
N ALA A 215 2.31 18.74 1.43
CA ALA A 215 2.75 18.78 2.82
C ALA A 215 1.78 18.05 3.76
N HIS A 216 0.47 18.23 3.57
CA HIS A 216 -0.56 17.51 4.32
C HIS A 216 -0.51 16.00 4.04
N ASP A 217 -0.57 15.60 2.78
CA ASP A 217 -0.68 14.20 2.42
C ASP A 217 0.65 13.46 2.64
N ALA A 218 1.81 14.13 2.53
CA ALA A 218 3.07 13.56 2.97
C ALA A 218 3.18 13.45 4.51
N PHE A 219 2.56 14.35 5.29
CA PHE A 219 2.45 14.13 6.74
C PHE A 219 1.57 12.90 7.03
N LEU A 220 0.44 12.74 6.35
CA LEU A 220 -0.41 11.54 6.46
C LEU A 220 0.35 10.26 6.06
N GLU A 221 1.24 10.31 5.07
CA GLU A 221 2.12 9.18 4.71
C GLU A 221 3.00 8.75 5.89
N GLN A 222 3.51 9.68 6.70
CA GLN A 222 4.30 9.32 7.89
C GLN A 222 3.47 8.51 8.88
N LEU A 223 2.20 8.91 9.06
CA LEU A 223 1.26 8.26 9.96
C LEU A 223 0.84 6.88 9.42
N ALA A 224 0.52 6.80 8.13
CA ALA A 224 -0.02 5.62 7.47
C ALA A 224 1.02 4.53 7.15
N VAL A 225 2.23 4.92 6.73
CA VAL A 225 3.30 3.99 6.30
C VAL A 225 4.43 3.87 7.35
N GLY A 226 4.25 4.47 8.52
CA GLY A 226 5.21 4.49 9.63
C GLY A 226 4.54 4.36 11.00
N LEU A 227 4.05 5.47 11.55
CA LEU A 227 3.65 5.54 12.97
C LEU A 227 2.46 4.62 13.34
N VAL A 228 1.60 4.21 12.41
CA VAL A 228 0.55 3.21 12.69
C VAL A 228 1.08 1.77 12.75
N TYR A 229 2.21 1.48 12.09
CA TYR A 229 2.91 0.19 12.17
C TYR A 229 3.81 0.10 13.40
N SER A 230 4.32 1.23 13.90
CA SER A 230 5.17 1.23 15.10
C SER A 230 4.38 0.82 16.34
N ASN A 231 4.93 -0.17 17.06
CA ASN A 231 4.39 -0.73 18.30
C ASN A 231 4.80 0.10 19.54
N GLN A 232 5.52 1.22 19.35
CA GLN A 232 5.83 2.19 20.41
C GLN A 232 4.53 2.73 21.07
N SER A 233 4.59 2.98 22.37
CA SER A 233 3.48 3.57 23.11
C SER A 233 3.20 5.01 22.67
N ALA A 234 2.02 5.52 23.04
CA ALA A 234 1.70 6.94 22.86
C ALA A 234 2.75 7.86 23.49
N ARG A 235 3.30 7.49 24.66
CA ARG A 235 4.34 8.29 25.32
C ARG A 235 5.60 8.35 24.46
N GLU A 236 6.10 7.19 24.04
CA GLU A 236 7.33 7.07 23.25
C GLU A 236 7.23 7.84 21.93
N MET A 237 6.11 7.78 21.21
CA MET A 237 5.93 8.56 19.96
C MET A 237 5.87 10.07 20.15
N ASN A 238 5.48 10.56 21.34
CA ASN A 238 5.40 11.98 21.65
C ASN A 238 6.65 12.51 22.39
N THR A 239 7.66 11.67 22.61
CA THR A 239 8.97 12.03 23.19
C THR A 239 10.07 11.63 22.21
N ASP A 240 11.18 12.36 22.16
CA ASP A 240 12.21 12.20 21.12
C ASP A 240 12.65 10.73 20.92
N THR A 241 12.30 10.16 19.76
CA THR A 241 12.48 8.75 19.41
C THR A 241 12.78 8.63 17.91
N LEU A 242 13.55 7.59 17.56
CA LEU A 242 13.75 7.20 16.17
C LEU A 242 12.82 6.04 15.81
N ASP A 243 12.31 6.04 14.59
CA ASP A 243 11.85 4.83 13.91
C ASP A 243 13.08 4.10 13.35
N GLU A 244 13.44 2.95 13.94
CA GLU A 244 14.66 2.21 13.56
C GLU A 244 14.58 1.65 12.12
N ARG A 245 13.38 1.35 11.62
CA ARG A 245 13.19 0.71 10.31
C ARG A 245 13.49 1.66 9.15
N ARG A 246 13.09 2.93 9.25
CA ARG A 246 13.09 3.92 8.15
C ARG A 246 13.75 5.25 8.52
N HIS A 247 14.35 5.32 9.72
CA HIS A 247 15.12 6.46 10.22
C HIS A 247 14.34 7.79 10.14
N SER A 248 13.07 7.74 10.58
CA SER A 248 12.24 8.94 10.83
C SER A 248 12.26 9.31 12.31
N ASN A 249 11.84 10.53 12.64
CA ASN A 249 11.61 10.97 14.02
C ASN A 249 10.12 11.29 14.22
N PRO A 250 9.32 10.33 14.74
CA PRO A 250 7.90 10.51 15.05
C PRO A 250 7.60 11.78 15.88
N ALA A 251 8.38 12.03 16.94
CA ALA A 251 8.12 13.12 17.86
C ALA A 251 8.35 14.51 17.21
N ALA A 252 9.43 14.66 16.44
CA ALA A 252 9.73 15.90 15.72
C ALA A 252 8.68 16.21 14.63
N LEU A 253 8.21 15.18 13.91
CA LEU A 253 7.12 15.32 12.94
C LEU A 253 5.81 15.75 13.63
N LEU A 254 5.39 15.01 14.67
CA LEU A 254 4.16 15.31 15.41
C LEU A 254 4.19 16.70 16.04
N ALA A 255 5.33 17.10 16.63
CA ALA A 255 5.50 18.44 17.20
C ALA A 255 5.43 19.55 16.13
N HIS A 256 6.06 19.37 14.97
CA HIS A 256 6.05 20.37 13.88
C HIS A 256 4.67 20.55 13.23
N PHE A 257 3.95 19.46 13.00
CA PHE A 257 2.60 19.51 12.44
C PHE A 257 1.52 19.83 13.49
N GLY A 258 1.87 19.76 14.78
CA GLY A 258 1.04 20.16 15.91
C GLY A 258 0.03 19.10 16.34
N PHE A 259 0.43 17.82 16.34
CA PHE A 259 -0.38 16.67 16.73
C PHE A 259 0.23 15.91 17.91
N THR A 260 -0.59 15.09 18.59
CA THR A 260 -0.12 14.05 19.51
C THR A 260 -0.59 12.67 19.07
N ALA A 261 0.28 11.67 19.12
CA ALA A 261 -0.09 10.26 18.93
C ALA A 261 -0.90 9.73 20.11
N GLY A 262 -2.06 9.13 19.83
CA GLY A 262 -2.80 8.32 20.80
C GLY A 262 -2.21 6.92 20.98
N PRO A 263 -2.80 6.10 21.86
CA PRO A 263 -2.39 4.70 22.06
C PRO A 263 -2.65 3.86 20.80
N LEU A 264 -1.88 2.79 20.64
CA LEU A 264 -2.19 1.76 19.66
C LEU A 264 -3.44 1.01 20.11
N VAL A 265 -4.49 1.06 19.28
CA VAL A 265 -5.68 0.25 19.44
C VAL A 265 -5.44 -1.04 18.67
N SER A 266 -5.42 -2.18 19.37
CA SER A 266 -5.42 -3.50 18.75
C SER A 266 -6.71 -4.22 19.13
N GLY A 267 -7.40 -4.79 18.13
CA GLY A 267 -8.60 -5.58 18.31
C GLY A 267 -8.41 -7.04 17.86
N ARG A 268 -9.52 -7.71 17.57
CA ARG A 268 -9.54 -9.09 17.05
C ARG A 268 -8.95 -9.20 15.64
N TRP A 269 -8.44 -10.38 15.30
CA TRP A 269 -8.03 -10.78 13.95
C TRP A 269 -6.95 -9.90 13.29
N GLY A 270 -6.06 -9.30 14.09
CA GLY A 270 -4.94 -8.47 13.62
C GLY A 270 -5.27 -6.98 13.46
N PHE A 271 -6.55 -6.59 13.56
CA PHE A 271 -6.98 -5.20 13.42
C PHE A 271 -6.19 -4.24 14.32
N GLN A 272 -5.55 -3.24 13.71
CA GLN A 272 -4.82 -2.19 14.43
C GLN A 272 -5.11 -0.79 13.85
N MET A 273 -5.31 0.18 14.75
CA MET A 273 -5.50 1.59 14.40
C MET A 273 -4.86 2.53 15.44
N ARG A 274 -4.62 3.77 15.06
CA ARG A 274 -4.14 4.83 15.97
C ARG A 274 -4.81 6.16 15.63
N VAL A 275 -5.25 6.89 16.65
CA VAL A 275 -5.81 8.25 16.50
C VAL A 275 -4.73 9.27 16.84
N PHE A 276 -4.50 10.24 15.96
CA PHE A 276 -3.64 11.39 16.18
C PHE A 276 -4.51 12.62 16.40
N THR A 277 -4.31 13.30 17.52
CA THR A 277 -5.17 14.40 17.97
C THR A 277 -4.48 15.75 17.72
N PRO A 278 -5.14 16.73 17.10
CA PRO A 278 -4.59 18.07 16.89
C PRO A 278 -4.44 18.81 18.22
N ILE A 279 -3.28 19.42 18.44
CA ILE A 279 -3.02 20.30 19.59
C ILE A 279 -3.65 21.67 19.29
N SER A 280 -4.60 22.08 20.12
CA SER A 280 -5.30 23.36 19.97
C SER A 280 -4.31 24.53 19.90
N GLY A 281 -4.51 25.42 18.91
CA GLY A 281 -3.62 26.56 18.65
C GLY A 281 -2.24 26.23 18.06
N LYS A 282 -1.92 24.96 17.79
CA LYS A 282 -0.65 24.53 17.17
C LYS A 282 -0.81 23.66 15.92
N ALA A 283 -1.88 22.88 15.83
CA ALA A 283 -2.13 21.99 14.70
C ALA A 283 -2.29 22.78 13.40
N LYS A 284 -1.53 22.38 12.36
CA LYS A 284 -1.66 22.96 11.01
C LYS A 284 -3.00 22.63 10.34
N TRP A 285 -3.67 21.57 10.80
CA TRP A 285 -5.01 21.16 10.37
C TRP A 285 -5.86 20.82 11.60
N PRO A 286 -7.10 21.32 11.71
CA PRO A 286 -7.92 21.16 12.91
C PRO A 286 -8.60 19.78 13.06
N GLN A 287 -8.50 18.90 12.06
CA GLN A 287 -9.12 17.58 12.08
C GLN A 287 -8.27 16.56 12.86
N PRO A 288 -8.88 15.69 13.70
CA PRO A 288 -8.27 14.43 14.12
C PRO A 288 -7.90 13.57 12.91
N ILE A 289 -6.86 12.75 13.03
CA ILE A 289 -6.45 11.81 12.00
C ILE A 289 -6.57 10.39 12.56
N VAL A 290 -7.27 9.51 11.84
CA VAL A 290 -7.41 8.10 12.18
C VAL A 290 -6.61 7.29 11.18
N ALA A 291 -5.50 6.70 11.62
CA ALA A 291 -4.67 5.83 10.79
C ALA A 291 -5.01 4.36 11.08
N PHE A 292 -5.07 3.53 10.03
CA PHE A 292 -5.25 2.08 10.12
C PHE A 292 -3.99 1.36 9.62
N ARG A 293 -3.56 0.33 10.35
CA ARG A 293 -2.40 -0.49 9.96
C ARG A 293 -2.77 -1.40 8.80
N GLY A 294 -1.79 -1.65 7.92
CA GLY A 294 -1.88 -2.75 6.96
C GLY A 294 -0.97 -3.92 7.36
N THR A 295 -0.81 -4.84 6.41
CA THR A 295 -0.07 -6.10 6.56
C THR A 295 1.40 -5.88 6.93
N GLU A 296 1.87 -6.51 8.01
CA GLU A 296 3.29 -6.50 8.46
C GLU A 296 4.20 -7.40 7.58
N GLY A 297 4.19 -7.14 6.28
CA GLY A 297 4.93 -7.90 5.27
C GLY A 297 4.18 -9.16 4.81
N VAL A 298 4.24 -9.43 3.51
CA VAL A 298 3.62 -10.61 2.91
C VAL A 298 4.45 -11.84 3.28
N GLN A 299 4.04 -12.55 4.32
CA GLN A 299 4.68 -13.76 4.83
C GLN A 299 3.63 -14.79 5.22
N PHE A 300 3.94 -16.08 5.02
CA PHE A 300 3.16 -17.19 5.53
C PHE A 300 3.99 -17.98 6.55
N ASP A 301 3.97 -17.49 7.79
CA ASP A 301 4.68 -18.02 8.94
C ASP A 301 3.72 -18.05 10.15
N VAL A 302 2.72 -18.94 10.06
CA VAL A 302 1.57 -19.07 10.98
C VAL A 302 1.96 -19.12 12.47
N LYS A 303 3.19 -19.57 12.79
CA LYS A 303 3.72 -19.66 14.16
C LYS A 303 4.80 -18.62 14.49
N GLY A 304 5.35 -17.95 13.47
CA GLY A 304 6.48 -17.04 13.56
C GLY A 304 7.83 -17.76 13.64
N ASP A 305 7.88 -19.05 13.31
CA ASP A 305 9.03 -19.91 13.53
C ASP A 305 10.08 -19.82 12.42
N ALA A 306 9.69 -19.47 11.18
CA ALA A 306 10.66 -19.17 10.13
C ALA A 306 11.36 -17.83 10.43
N SER A 307 10.59 -16.84 10.86
CA SER A 307 11.04 -15.50 11.26
C SER A 307 11.95 -15.56 12.49
N ALA A 308 11.57 -16.35 13.50
CA ALA A 308 12.41 -16.61 14.68
C ALA A 308 13.75 -17.26 14.31
N LYS A 309 13.72 -18.30 13.46
CA LYS A 309 14.94 -19.00 13.01
C LYS A 309 15.84 -18.08 12.18
N LYS A 310 15.27 -17.23 11.32
CA LYS A 310 16.04 -16.25 10.56
C LYS A 310 16.71 -15.24 11.50
N ALA A 311 15.96 -14.61 12.42
CA ALA A 311 16.55 -13.69 13.40
C ALA A 311 17.64 -14.35 14.26
N GLN A 312 17.47 -15.62 14.62
CA GLN A 312 18.49 -16.39 15.35
C GLN A 312 19.76 -16.64 14.50
N ALA A 313 19.60 -16.92 13.19
CA ALA A 313 20.73 -17.06 12.26
C ALA A 313 21.43 -15.72 11.98
N ASP A 314 20.67 -14.63 11.92
CA ASP A 314 21.16 -13.24 11.81
C ASP A 314 21.79 -12.72 13.13
N GLY A 315 22.02 -13.59 14.11
CA GLY A 315 22.73 -13.28 15.38
C GLY A 315 21.96 -12.39 16.35
N LYS A 316 20.64 -12.25 16.19
CA LYS A 316 19.82 -11.30 16.95
C LYS A 316 19.63 -11.71 18.42
N SER A 317 19.35 -10.72 19.26
CA SER A 317 19.07 -10.93 20.70
C SER A 317 17.78 -11.72 20.92
N ARG A 318 17.62 -12.30 22.12
CA ARG A 318 16.40 -13.04 22.49
C ARG A 318 15.12 -12.18 22.45
N GLN A 319 15.23 -10.86 22.62
CA GLN A 319 14.11 -9.93 22.47
C GLN A 319 13.74 -9.77 20.99
N GLU A 320 14.73 -9.49 20.13
CA GLU A 320 14.53 -9.38 18.67
C GLU A 320 14.04 -10.69 18.03
N ILE A 321 14.48 -11.87 18.51
CA ILE A 321 13.97 -13.18 18.04
C ILE A 321 12.50 -13.36 18.40
N ASN A 322 12.10 -12.98 19.62
CA ASN A 322 10.69 -13.02 20.04
C ASN A 322 9.84 -12.01 19.26
N GLU A 323 10.41 -10.85 18.93
CA GLU A 323 9.76 -9.82 18.12
C GLU A 323 9.59 -10.26 16.66
N ALA A 324 10.64 -10.80 16.02
CA ALA A 324 10.56 -11.39 14.70
C ALA A 324 9.49 -12.51 14.63
N ARG A 325 9.39 -13.33 15.68
CA ARG A 325 8.31 -14.34 15.83
C ARG A 325 6.92 -13.71 15.94
N ARG A 326 6.80 -12.54 16.58
CA ARG A 326 5.52 -11.81 16.67
C ARG A 326 5.12 -11.24 15.30
N LEU A 327 6.05 -10.52 14.66
CA LEU A 327 5.86 -9.89 13.35
C LEU A 327 5.48 -10.92 12.27
N GLY A 328 6.17 -12.07 12.20
CA GLY A 328 5.83 -13.14 11.26
C GLY A 328 4.40 -13.67 11.40
N ARG A 329 3.89 -13.81 12.64
CA ARG A 329 2.50 -14.18 12.87
C ARG A 329 1.52 -13.07 12.51
N GLU A 330 1.80 -11.82 12.88
CA GLU A 330 0.92 -10.69 12.60
C GLU A 330 0.81 -10.44 11.09
N GLY A 331 1.93 -10.44 10.35
CA GLY A 331 1.92 -10.39 8.88
C GLY A 331 1.16 -11.57 8.23
N THR A 332 1.21 -12.77 8.82
CA THR A 332 0.43 -13.92 8.33
C THR A 332 -1.07 -13.76 8.58
N VAL A 333 -1.47 -13.28 9.76
CA VAL A 333 -2.89 -13.00 10.08
C VAL A 333 -3.44 -11.90 9.18
N ASP A 334 -2.69 -10.81 9.00
CA ASP A 334 -3.08 -9.72 8.12
C ASP A 334 -3.20 -10.18 6.65
N SER A 335 -2.24 -10.96 6.14
CA SER A 335 -2.25 -11.48 4.76
C SER A 335 -3.46 -12.39 4.50
N VAL A 336 -3.76 -13.32 5.41
CA VAL A 336 -4.80 -14.34 5.20
C VAL A 336 -6.20 -13.82 5.56
N ILE A 337 -6.36 -13.13 6.69
CA ILE A 337 -7.67 -12.67 7.17
C ILE A 337 -8.02 -11.29 6.60
N GLY A 338 -7.03 -10.41 6.39
CA GLY A 338 -7.20 -9.07 5.84
C GLY A 338 -7.24 -9.05 4.31
N ASP A 339 -6.11 -9.35 3.66
CA ASP A 339 -5.96 -9.24 2.20
C ASP A 339 -6.71 -10.34 1.42
N ALA A 340 -6.69 -11.58 1.92
CA ALA A 340 -7.29 -12.72 1.20
C ALA A 340 -8.78 -12.95 1.50
N SER A 341 -9.48 -12.08 2.26
CA SER A 341 -10.90 -12.32 2.64
C SER A 341 -11.83 -12.58 1.44
N PRO A 342 -12.61 -13.67 1.40
CA PRO A 342 -13.50 -13.97 0.27
C PRO A 342 -14.66 -12.97 0.09
N THR A 343 -14.93 -12.11 1.08
CA THR A 343 -16.00 -11.10 1.04
C THR A 343 -15.54 -9.80 0.37
N GLN A 344 -14.73 -9.00 1.08
CA GLN A 344 -13.97 -7.86 0.58
C GLN A 344 -12.75 -7.64 1.50
N ILE A 345 -11.72 -6.98 0.97
CA ILE A 345 -10.45 -6.77 1.68
C ILE A 345 -10.66 -5.99 2.99
N GLY A 346 -10.03 -6.44 4.07
CA GLY A 346 -10.13 -5.86 5.41
C GLY A 346 -11.47 -6.11 6.14
N TRP A 347 -12.48 -6.73 5.51
CA TRP A 347 -13.79 -6.93 6.14
C TRP A 347 -13.71 -7.75 7.42
N LEU A 348 -12.93 -8.84 7.43
CA LEU A 348 -12.78 -9.73 8.59
C LEU A 348 -11.94 -9.11 9.72
N GLN A 349 -11.28 -7.98 9.47
CA GLN A 349 -10.68 -7.14 10.51
C GLN A 349 -11.63 -6.03 10.98
N VAL A 350 -12.44 -5.44 10.09
CA VAL A 350 -13.36 -4.34 10.45
C VAL A 350 -14.62 -4.86 11.14
N GLN A 351 -15.24 -5.92 10.61
CA GLN A 351 -16.52 -6.46 11.08
C GLN A 351 -16.52 -6.83 12.57
N PRO A 352 -15.56 -7.62 13.10
CA PRO A 352 -15.54 -7.95 14.53
C PRO A 352 -15.14 -6.77 15.43
N ASN A 353 -14.50 -5.74 14.87
CA ASN A 353 -13.98 -4.60 15.62
C ASN A 353 -14.85 -3.34 15.49
N ARG A 354 -16.04 -3.43 14.88
CA ARG A 354 -16.95 -2.29 14.66
C ARG A 354 -17.24 -1.48 15.92
N LYS A 355 -17.59 -2.14 17.04
CA LYS A 355 -17.85 -1.49 18.33
C LYS A 355 -16.60 -0.78 18.90
N LEU A 356 -15.42 -1.36 18.72
CA LEU A 356 -14.15 -0.77 19.15
C LEU A 356 -13.80 0.47 18.30
N ILE A 357 -14.05 0.40 16.99
CA ILE A 357 -13.93 1.55 16.07
C ILE A 357 -14.90 2.66 16.50
N GLU A 358 -16.18 2.35 16.67
CA GLU A 358 -17.22 3.29 17.15
C GLU A 358 -16.84 3.93 18.50
N ALA A 359 -16.28 3.15 19.44
CA ALA A 359 -15.80 3.63 20.74
C ALA A 359 -14.56 4.55 20.67
N ASN A 360 -13.78 4.50 19.58
CA ASN A 360 -12.66 5.41 19.34
C ASN A 360 -13.09 6.65 18.54
N LEU A 361 -13.93 6.49 17.52
CA LEU A 361 -14.47 7.61 16.72
C LEU A 361 -15.31 8.58 17.57
N SER A 362 -16.03 8.07 18.57
CA SER A 362 -16.88 8.88 19.46
C SER A 362 -16.13 9.74 20.49
N ARG A 363 -14.80 9.62 20.62
CA ARG A 363 -14.02 10.42 21.58
C ARG A 363 -13.60 11.80 21.07
N PHE A 364 -13.49 11.98 19.76
CA PHE A 364 -13.12 13.27 19.18
C PHE A 364 -14.35 14.06 18.71
N LYS A 365 -14.21 15.39 18.60
CA LYS A 365 -15.26 16.28 18.13
C LYS A 365 -15.06 16.63 16.65
N GLY A 366 -16.15 16.68 15.90
CA GLY A 366 -16.14 16.99 14.47
C GLY A 366 -15.70 15.80 13.60
N LYS A 367 -15.38 16.10 12.33
CA LYS A 367 -15.01 15.12 11.31
C LYS A 367 -13.49 14.94 11.25
N ALA A 368 -13.04 13.68 11.22
CA ALA A 368 -11.63 13.31 11.10
C ALA A 368 -11.17 13.12 9.64
N VAL A 369 -9.86 12.98 9.46
CA VAL A 369 -9.24 12.41 8.25
C VAL A 369 -9.01 10.92 8.47
N SER A 370 -9.50 10.07 7.58
CA SER A 370 -9.16 8.64 7.54
C SER A 370 -7.90 8.43 6.70
N THR A 371 -6.96 7.61 7.16
CA THR A 371 -5.75 7.28 6.39
C THR A 371 -5.23 5.88 6.66
N GLY A 372 -4.43 5.35 5.74
CA GLY A 372 -3.87 4.01 5.85
C GLY A 372 -3.05 3.62 4.62
N HIS A 373 -2.22 2.61 4.83
CA HIS A 373 -1.31 2.05 3.83
C HIS A 373 -1.67 0.59 3.53
N SER A 374 -1.52 0.14 2.27
CA SER A 374 -1.78 -1.27 1.89
C SER A 374 -3.20 -1.70 2.32
N LEU A 375 -3.36 -2.89 2.92
CA LEU A 375 -4.56 -3.35 3.63
C LEU A 375 -5.21 -2.26 4.50
N GLY A 376 -4.40 -1.50 5.26
CA GLY A 376 -4.85 -0.41 6.12
C GLY A 376 -5.49 0.73 5.35
N GLY A 377 -5.09 0.96 4.09
CA GLY A 377 -5.77 1.91 3.19
C GLY A 377 -7.09 1.35 2.63
N GLY A 378 -7.22 0.04 2.49
CA GLY A 378 -8.51 -0.63 2.25
C GLY A 378 -9.46 -0.45 3.45
N ILE A 379 -8.96 -0.72 4.65
CA ILE A 379 -9.67 -0.51 5.92
C ILE A 379 -10.06 0.97 6.09
N ALA A 380 -9.16 1.92 5.81
CA ALA A 380 -9.43 3.35 5.88
C ALA A 380 -10.62 3.76 4.99
N GLN A 381 -10.75 3.19 3.80
CA GLN A 381 -11.90 3.40 2.90
C GLN A 381 -13.16 2.73 3.42
N LEU A 382 -13.08 1.45 3.81
CA LEU A 382 -14.22 0.67 4.31
C LEU A 382 -14.84 1.32 5.56
N VAL A 383 -14.01 1.71 6.54
CA VAL A 383 -14.45 2.40 7.76
C VAL A 383 -15.04 3.79 7.44
N THR A 384 -14.52 4.49 6.43
CA THR A 384 -15.10 5.75 5.93
C THR A 384 -16.48 5.55 5.30
N ALA A 385 -16.69 4.46 4.55
CA ALA A 385 -17.97 4.13 3.94
C ALA A 385 -19.03 3.67 4.97
N LEU A 386 -18.61 3.03 6.07
CA LEU A 386 -19.48 2.59 7.15
C LEU A 386 -19.87 3.71 8.13
N TYR A 387 -19.00 4.70 8.35
CA TYR A 387 -19.24 5.82 9.28
C TYR A 387 -18.98 7.20 8.64
N PRO A 388 -19.60 7.55 7.50
CA PRO A 388 -19.26 8.73 6.71
C PRO A 388 -19.56 10.07 7.42
N GLN A 389 -20.37 10.06 8.47
CA GLN A 389 -20.58 11.19 9.37
C GLN A 389 -19.36 11.52 10.23
N ALA A 390 -18.47 10.55 10.50
CA ALA A 390 -17.28 10.75 11.32
C ALA A 390 -16.07 11.31 10.55
N PHE A 391 -16.14 11.41 9.21
CA PHE A 391 -15.01 11.77 8.36
C PHE A 391 -15.28 12.94 7.42
N ALA A 392 -14.22 13.72 7.14
CA ALA A 392 -14.19 14.82 6.17
C ALA A 392 -13.46 14.41 4.89
N SER A 393 -12.41 13.58 5.01
CA SER A 393 -11.69 13.04 3.86
C SER A 393 -11.04 11.70 4.19
N VAL A 394 -10.76 10.93 3.14
CA VAL A 394 -9.89 9.74 3.20
C VAL A 394 -8.68 9.94 2.30
N VAL A 395 -7.48 9.60 2.79
CA VAL A 395 -6.24 9.68 2.03
C VAL A 395 -5.48 8.36 2.18
N THR A 396 -5.26 7.62 1.09
CA THR A 396 -4.70 6.26 1.14
C THR A 396 -3.44 6.09 0.31
N PHE A 397 -2.49 5.33 0.83
CA PHE A 397 -1.23 5.01 0.17
C PHE A 397 -1.22 3.54 -0.22
N GLN A 398 -1.03 3.25 -1.51
CA GLN A 398 -0.76 1.91 -2.03
C GLN A 398 -1.84 0.89 -1.65
N ALA A 399 -3.08 1.39 -1.62
CA ALA A 399 -4.25 0.69 -1.10
C ALA A 399 -5.06 0.00 -2.21
N PRO A 400 -5.69 -1.15 -1.89
CA PRO A 400 -6.68 -1.78 -2.75
C PRO A 400 -8.00 -1.00 -2.75
N GLY A 401 -8.91 -1.39 -3.63
CA GLY A 401 -10.31 -0.97 -3.57
C GLY A 401 -11.09 -1.66 -2.44
N ILE A 402 -12.34 -1.25 -2.26
CA ILE A 402 -13.34 -1.92 -1.41
C ILE A 402 -14.49 -2.46 -2.29
N ASP A 403 -15.53 -3.05 -1.69
CA ASP A 403 -16.72 -3.48 -2.44
C ASP A 403 -17.50 -2.26 -2.98
N ALA A 404 -17.97 -2.34 -4.24
CA ALA A 404 -18.67 -1.24 -4.89
C ALA A 404 -19.97 -0.85 -4.17
N ASN A 405 -20.59 -1.78 -3.41
CA ASN A 405 -21.77 -1.48 -2.60
C ASN A 405 -21.44 -0.51 -1.44
N GLU A 406 -20.26 -0.60 -0.85
CA GLU A 406 -19.81 0.33 0.20
C GLU A 406 -19.50 1.72 -0.40
N VAL A 407 -18.86 1.78 -1.58
CA VAL A 407 -18.70 3.05 -2.30
C VAL A 407 -20.07 3.66 -2.66
N ASN A 408 -21.04 2.84 -3.06
CA ASN A 408 -22.41 3.25 -3.34
C ASN A 408 -23.21 3.65 -2.07
N LYS A 409 -22.77 3.31 -0.85
CA LYS A 409 -23.28 3.92 0.39
C LYS A 409 -22.71 5.33 0.56
N LEU A 410 -21.38 5.51 0.40
CA LEU A 410 -20.78 6.84 0.53
C LEU A 410 -21.30 7.82 -0.52
N ARG A 411 -21.47 7.38 -1.77
CA ARG A 411 -22.10 8.17 -2.86
C ARG A 411 -23.48 8.69 -2.45
N ARG A 412 -24.33 7.83 -1.87
CA ARG A 412 -25.68 8.21 -1.40
C ARG A 412 -25.63 9.18 -0.22
N TYR A 413 -24.72 8.98 0.73
CA TYR A 413 -24.51 9.93 1.82
C TYR A 413 -24.05 11.30 1.29
N ASN A 414 -23.02 11.35 0.42
CA ASN A 414 -22.53 12.59 -0.19
C ASN A 414 -23.58 13.30 -1.07
N ALA A 415 -24.58 12.60 -1.59
CA ALA A 415 -25.70 13.18 -2.32
C ALA A 415 -26.87 13.64 -1.42
N GLY A 416 -27.03 13.03 -0.24
CA GLY A 416 -28.02 13.34 0.79
C GLY A 416 -27.42 14.11 1.98
N ASP A 417 -27.46 13.50 3.17
CA ASP A 417 -27.07 14.13 4.45
C ASP A 417 -25.66 14.77 4.45
N GLY A 418 -24.73 14.21 3.67
CA GLY A 418 -23.37 14.69 3.51
C GLY A 418 -23.21 15.84 2.50
N LYS A 419 -24.24 16.21 1.74
CA LYS A 419 -24.13 17.12 0.58
C LYS A 419 -23.54 18.51 0.88
N SER A 420 -23.71 19.02 2.09
CA SER A 420 -23.12 20.30 2.55
C SER A 420 -21.65 20.20 2.99
N ALA A 421 -21.18 18.99 3.32
CA ALA A 421 -19.81 18.71 3.77
C ALA A 421 -19.38 17.28 3.34
N PRO A 422 -19.31 17.01 2.01
CA PRO A 422 -19.14 15.67 1.48
C PRO A 422 -17.74 15.12 1.77
N VAL A 423 -17.64 13.82 1.94
CA VAL A 423 -16.35 13.16 2.19
C VAL A 423 -15.57 13.08 0.88
N THR A 424 -14.37 13.65 0.84
CA THR A 424 -13.50 13.64 -0.35
C THR A 424 -12.43 12.55 -0.25
N ALA A 425 -12.13 11.82 -1.33
CA ALA A 425 -11.04 10.85 -1.36
C ALA A 425 -9.80 11.31 -2.16
N ARG A 426 -8.60 10.94 -1.69
CA ARG A 426 -7.34 11.03 -2.45
C ARG A 426 -6.54 9.75 -2.32
N HIS A 427 -6.00 9.26 -3.42
CA HIS A 427 -5.31 7.96 -3.47
C HIS A 427 -3.94 8.08 -4.12
N TYR A 428 -2.96 7.42 -3.54
CA TYR A 428 -1.55 7.52 -3.89
C TYR A 428 -1.00 6.14 -4.25
N ARG A 429 -0.38 5.98 -5.42
CA ARG A 429 0.07 4.67 -5.92
C ARG A 429 1.42 4.74 -6.62
N VAL A 430 2.25 3.71 -6.37
CA VAL A 430 3.43 3.39 -7.18
C VAL A 430 2.99 2.46 -8.32
N ASP A 431 3.45 2.71 -9.54
CA ASP A 431 3.20 1.82 -10.67
C ASP A 431 4.09 0.56 -10.61
N GLY A 432 3.49 -0.60 -10.86
CA GLY A 432 4.09 -1.91 -10.63
C GLY A 432 3.75 -2.52 -9.25
N ASP A 433 3.16 -1.74 -8.34
CA ASP A 433 2.58 -2.26 -7.10
C ASP A 433 1.27 -3.01 -7.39
N ILE A 434 1.22 -4.27 -6.97
CA ILE A 434 0.10 -5.19 -7.20
C ILE A 434 -1.05 -5.01 -6.21
N VAL A 435 -0.83 -4.48 -5.00
CA VAL A 435 -1.89 -4.38 -3.98
C VAL A 435 -3.05 -3.47 -4.44
N PRO A 436 -2.79 -2.31 -5.07
CA PRO A 436 -3.84 -1.51 -5.71
C PRO A 436 -4.66 -2.20 -6.82
N THR A 437 -4.27 -3.37 -7.33
CA THR A 437 -5.07 -4.11 -8.34
C THR A 437 -6.26 -4.83 -7.73
N ALA A 438 -6.24 -5.12 -6.43
CA ALA A 438 -7.29 -5.87 -5.74
C ALA A 438 -8.43 -4.96 -5.23
N GLY A 439 -9.56 -5.55 -4.82
CA GLY A 439 -10.76 -4.83 -4.41
C GLY A 439 -11.54 -4.21 -5.58
N GLN A 440 -12.87 -4.08 -5.48
CA GLN A 440 -13.70 -3.74 -6.65
C GLN A 440 -13.52 -2.30 -7.13
N GLN A 441 -13.59 -1.32 -6.21
CA GLN A 441 -13.57 0.10 -6.55
C GLN A 441 -12.95 0.94 -5.41
N MET A 442 -12.24 2.01 -5.75
CA MET A 442 -11.84 3.04 -4.76
C MET A 442 -13.05 3.91 -4.38
N LEU A 443 -13.00 4.59 -3.23
CA LEU A 443 -13.95 5.69 -2.94
C LEU A 443 -13.79 6.85 -3.96
N ASP A 444 -14.83 7.65 -4.18
CA ASP A 444 -14.81 8.65 -5.25
C ASP A 444 -13.87 9.83 -4.94
N GLY A 445 -12.95 10.11 -5.87
CA GLY A 445 -11.95 11.16 -5.71
C GLY A 445 -10.87 11.15 -6.78
N THR A 446 -9.65 11.54 -6.42
CA THR A 446 -8.49 11.62 -7.32
C THR A 446 -7.44 10.56 -6.99
N ILE A 447 -6.84 9.96 -8.02
CA ILE A 447 -5.67 9.07 -7.92
C ILE A 447 -4.44 9.84 -8.44
N ALA A 448 -3.31 9.67 -7.77
CA ALA A 448 -1.99 10.15 -8.18
C ALA A 448 -1.02 8.96 -8.31
N TYR A 449 -0.51 8.76 -9.52
CA TYR A 449 0.47 7.73 -9.86
C TYR A 449 1.89 8.28 -9.87
N PHE A 450 2.82 7.47 -9.38
CA PHE A 450 4.26 7.72 -9.42
C PHE A 450 4.97 6.44 -9.90
N ASP A 451 6.09 6.59 -10.58
CA ASP A 451 6.96 5.46 -10.91
C ASP A 451 8.19 5.51 -9.98
N ARG A 452 8.45 4.41 -9.28
CA ARG A 452 9.68 4.21 -8.52
C ARG A 452 10.82 3.84 -9.45
N THR A 453 11.96 4.47 -9.24
CA THR A 453 13.20 4.16 -9.97
C THR A 453 14.38 4.11 -9.01
N SER A 454 15.36 3.26 -9.32
CA SER A 454 16.59 3.16 -8.52
C SER A 454 17.83 3.03 -9.40
N ARG A 455 18.99 3.15 -8.74
CA ARG A 455 20.33 2.84 -9.27
C ARG A 455 21.27 2.53 -8.11
N PRO A 456 22.43 1.89 -8.33
CA PRO A 456 23.44 1.72 -7.28
C PRO A 456 23.85 3.08 -6.69
N ALA A 457 24.00 3.17 -5.37
CA ALA A 457 24.19 4.45 -4.69
C ALA A 457 25.45 5.20 -5.15
N GLY A 458 25.31 6.51 -5.42
CA GLY A 458 26.43 7.38 -5.78
C GLY A 458 26.99 7.20 -7.20
N THR A 459 26.39 6.38 -8.06
CA THR A 459 26.83 6.26 -9.46
C THR A 459 26.27 7.39 -10.36
N THR A 460 26.79 7.50 -11.57
CA THR A 460 26.24 8.34 -12.65
C THR A 460 25.35 7.57 -13.62
N THR A 461 24.98 6.32 -13.32
CA THR A 461 24.11 5.53 -14.20
C THR A 461 22.70 6.15 -14.26
N PRO A 462 21.98 6.04 -15.39
CA PRO A 462 20.57 6.39 -15.47
C PRO A 462 19.74 5.69 -14.39
N PHE A 463 18.63 6.31 -14.00
CA PHE A 463 17.66 5.66 -13.13
C PHE A 463 16.82 4.66 -13.94
N SER A 464 16.58 3.47 -13.40
CA SER A 464 15.79 2.43 -14.06
C SER A 464 14.64 1.94 -13.19
N THR A 465 13.58 1.44 -13.84
CA THR A 465 12.53 0.63 -13.23
C THR A 465 12.94 -0.85 -13.29
N ASN A 466 12.83 -1.57 -12.17
CA ASN A 466 12.99 -3.03 -12.12
C ASN A 466 11.65 -3.63 -11.66
N VAL A 467 11.10 -4.58 -12.42
CA VAL A 467 9.75 -5.14 -12.20
C VAL A 467 9.60 -5.72 -10.79
N ALA A 468 10.48 -6.64 -10.39
CA ALA A 468 10.40 -7.25 -9.06
C ALA A 468 10.75 -6.28 -7.92
N GLU A 469 11.62 -5.29 -8.18
CA GLU A 469 11.92 -4.24 -7.22
C GLU A 469 10.70 -3.31 -7.00
N ASN A 470 9.92 -3.03 -8.04
CA ASN A 470 8.71 -2.22 -7.92
C ASN A 470 7.52 -3.01 -7.33
N VAL A 471 7.42 -4.32 -7.58
CA VAL A 471 6.43 -5.18 -6.91
C VAL A 471 6.70 -5.26 -5.40
N ILE A 472 7.97 -5.43 -4.97
CA ILE A 472 8.31 -5.67 -3.56
C ILE A 472 8.69 -4.38 -2.83
N ALA A 473 9.76 -3.69 -3.25
CA ALA A 473 10.22 -2.47 -2.60
C ALA A 473 9.30 -1.28 -2.92
N GLY A 474 8.76 -1.24 -4.15
CA GLY A 474 7.77 -0.24 -4.55
C GLY A 474 6.54 -0.26 -3.64
N HIS A 475 5.96 -1.43 -3.34
CA HIS A 475 4.81 -1.54 -2.42
C HIS A 475 5.06 -0.91 -1.03
N VAL A 476 6.29 -0.93 -0.53
CA VAL A 476 6.60 -0.46 0.83
C VAL A 476 7.27 0.92 0.88
N THR A 477 7.44 1.61 -0.24
CA THR A 477 8.20 2.87 -0.29
C THR A 477 7.39 4.05 0.27
N PRO A 478 7.94 4.91 1.17
CA PRO A 478 7.33 6.19 1.50
C PRO A 478 7.43 7.14 0.30
N MET A 479 6.43 7.07 -0.57
CA MET A 479 6.43 7.56 -1.95
C MET A 479 6.48 9.09 -2.05
N LEU A 480 5.63 9.80 -1.32
CA LEU A 480 5.62 11.26 -1.26
C LEU A 480 6.88 11.79 -0.58
N SER A 481 7.33 11.16 0.50
CA SER A 481 8.60 11.48 1.16
C SER A 481 9.77 11.37 0.18
N THR A 482 9.80 10.30 -0.62
CA THR A 482 10.84 10.05 -1.63
C THR A 482 10.73 11.02 -2.82
N TYR A 483 9.52 11.39 -3.22
CA TYR A 483 9.29 12.42 -4.25
C TYR A 483 9.77 13.80 -3.78
N ILE A 484 9.38 14.23 -2.58
CA ILE A 484 9.77 15.53 -2.00
C ILE A 484 11.30 15.63 -1.85
N ARG A 485 11.99 14.54 -1.46
CA ARG A 485 13.46 14.49 -1.43
C ARG A 485 14.09 14.82 -2.80
N GLY A 486 13.46 14.42 -3.90
CA GLY A 486 13.88 14.77 -5.26
C GLY A 486 13.62 16.23 -5.66
N LEU A 487 12.60 16.89 -5.07
CA LEU A 487 12.21 18.26 -5.41
C LEU A 487 13.14 19.36 -4.86
N LYS A 488 13.93 19.07 -3.81
CA LYS A 488 14.73 20.07 -3.06
C LYS A 488 13.88 21.27 -2.58
N PRO A 489 12.83 21.03 -1.77
CA PRO A 489 11.80 22.03 -1.47
C PRO A 489 12.32 23.24 -0.69
N VAL A 490 11.72 24.40 -0.95
CA VAL A 490 11.90 25.63 -0.16
C VAL A 490 10.84 25.79 0.95
N HIS A 491 9.69 25.12 0.83
CA HIS A 491 8.62 25.18 1.82
C HIS A 491 9.04 24.50 3.15
N PRO A 492 8.97 25.18 4.32
CA PRO A 492 9.49 24.64 5.58
C PRO A 492 8.92 23.27 5.96
N ASP A 493 7.61 23.05 5.77
CA ASP A 493 6.97 21.78 6.14
C ASP A 493 7.49 20.60 5.29
N LEU A 494 7.82 20.85 4.02
CA LEU A 494 8.41 19.85 3.14
C LEU A 494 9.89 19.60 3.52
N GLN A 495 10.60 20.60 4.02
CA GLN A 495 11.96 20.44 4.56
C GLN A 495 11.99 19.63 5.87
N VAL A 496 10.94 19.72 6.70
CA VAL A 496 10.78 18.85 7.88
C VAL A 496 10.49 17.41 7.47
N ILE A 497 9.64 17.16 6.47
CA ILE A 497 9.46 15.83 5.88
C ILE A 497 10.78 15.28 5.29
N VAL A 498 11.61 16.12 4.66
CA VAL A 498 12.93 15.70 4.12
C VAL A 498 13.94 15.39 5.24
N SER A 499 13.96 16.15 6.34
CA SER A 499 14.92 15.93 7.42
C SER A 499 14.50 14.80 8.37
N GLN A 500 13.25 14.84 8.85
CA GLN A 500 12.70 13.97 9.90
C GLN A 500 11.77 12.86 9.40
N GLY A 501 11.29 12.93 8.16
CA GLY A 501 10.37 11.95 7.59
C GLY A 501 11.02 10.63 7.17
N LEU A 502 10.16 9.65 6.87
CA LEU A 502 10.50 8.30 6.41
C LEU A 502 11.44 8.32 5.19
N ARG A 503 12.21 7.25 5.06
CA ARG A 503 13.16 7.00 3.96
C ARG A 503 12.85 5.64 3.31
N ASP A 504 13.13 5.53 2.01
CA ASP A 504 13.10 4.25 1.31
C ASP A 504 14.19 3.33 1.87
N GLU A 505 13.83 2.09 2.20
CA GLU A 505 14.70 1.13 2.88
C GLU A 505 15.95 0.78 2.04
N ALA A 506 15.89 0.83 0.71
CA ALA A 506 17.07 0.64 -0.15
C ALA A 506 18.08 1.79 -0.08
N THR A 507 17.67 2.98 0.40
CA THR A 507 18.59 4.10 0.69
C THR A 507 19.29 3.96 2.05
N LEU A 508 18.85 3.02 2.89
CA LEU A 508 19.40 2.73 4.22
C LEU A 508 20.30 1.48 4.24
N GLN A 509 20.17 0.60 3.25
CA GLN A 509 21.00 -0.60 3.08
C GLN A 509 22.52 -0.30 3.08
N GLY A 510 23.30 -1.30 3.48
CA GLY A 510 24.75 -1.24 3.56
C GLY A 510 25.47 -1.61 2.25
N GLY A 511 26.76 -1.26 2.19
CA GLY A 511 27.69 -1.76 1.18
C GLY A 511 27.22 -1.57 -0.28
N LYS A 512 27.22 -2.66 -1.05
CA LYS A 512 26.89 -2.68 -2.48
C LYS A 512 25.39 -2.76 -2.78
N GLU A 513 24.56 -3.07 -1.79
CA GLU A 513 23.11 -3.22 -2.00
C GLU A 513 22.43 -1.86 -2.09
N LYS A 514 22.94 -0.90 -1.31
CA LYS A 514 22.48 0.49 -1.21
C LYS A 514 22.19 1.14 -2.55
N ARG A 515 21.03 1.79 -2.64
CA ARG A 515 20.54 2.49 -3.83
C ARG A 515 20.38 3.98 -3.60
N ASP A 516 20.59 4.75 -4.68
CA ASP A 516 19.87 6.01 -4.83
C ASP A 516 18.47 5.65 -5.36
N VAL A 517 17.42 6.24 -4.79
CA VAL A 517 16.02 6.01 -5.20
C VAL A 517 15.37 7.34 -5.53
N GLN A 518 14.59 7.37 -6.61
CA GLN A 518 13.78 8.51 -7.02
C GLN A 518 12.33 8.07 -7.25
N MET A 519 11.39 8.92 -6.85
CA MET A 519 9.99 8.83 -7.28
C MET A 519 9.74 9.88 -8.35
N THR A 520 9.10 9.49 -9.44
CA THR A 520 8.74 10.40 -10.54
C THR A 520 7.24 10.37 -10.75
N PHE A 521 6.56 11.50 -10.57
CA PHE A 521 5.12 11.60 -10.84
C PHE A 521 4.80 11.17 -12.29
N SER A 522 3.78 10.34 -12.46
CA SER A 522 3.46 9.67 -13.72
C SER A 522 1.97 9.63 -14.05
N GLY A 523 1.14 10.48 -13.42
CA GLY A 523 -0.23 10.76 -13.87
C GLY A 523 -1.22 11.03 -12.75
N SER A 524 -2.28 11.80 -13.04
CA SER A 524 -3.45 11.90 -12.16
C SER A 524 -4.74 11.71 -12.94
N TYR A 525 -5.68 11.04 -12.28
CA TYR A 525 -6.91 10.47 -12.82
C TYR A 525 -8.03 10.72 -11.80
N GLY A 526 -9.27 10.88 -12.25
CA GLY A 526 -10.41 10.60 -11.38
C GLY A 526 -10.52 9.09 -11.14
N THR A 527 -11.12 8.67 -10.03
CA THR A 527 -11.31 7.23 -9.73
C THR A 527 -12.23 6.51 -10.72
N ALA A 528 -13.01 7.26 -11.51
CA ALA A 528 -13.79 6.73 -12.63
C ALA A 528 -12.96 6.49 -13.92
N GLN A 529 -11.77 7.09 -14.02
CA GLN A 529 -10.79 6.88 -15.10
C GLN A 529 -9.53 6.16 -14.58
N ASP A 530 -9.68 5.36 -13.51
CA ASP A 530 -8.60 4.59 -12.91
C ASP A 530 -8.04 3.58 -13.93
N PRO A 531 -6.78 3.73 -14.41
CA PRO A 531 -6.23 2.87 -15.45
C PRO A 531 -5.73 1.53 -14.90
N ARG A 532 -5.92 1.21 -13.61
CA ARG A 532 -5.41 -0.02 -13.01
C ARG A 532 -5.94 -1.28 -13.70
N ILE A 533 -5.11 -2.31 -13.71
CA ILE A 533 -5.57 -3.68 -13.88
C ILE A 533 -6.35 -4.04 -12.62
N ASN A 534 -7.56 -4.59 -12.77
CA ASN A 534 -8.42 -5.01 -11.65
C ASN A 534 -8.42 -6.53 -11.56
N THR A 535 -7.91 -7.07 -10.45
CA THR A 535 -7.73 -8.51 -10.22
C THR A 535 -8.77 -9.10 -9.26
N GLU A 536 -9.73 -8.30 -8.78
CA GLU A 536 -10.66 -8.70 -7.71
C GLU A 536 -11.54 -9.90 -8.07
N ALA A 537 -11.97 -10.04 -9.33
CA ALA A 537 -12.73 -11.21 -9.77
C ALA A 537 -11.89 -12.50 -9.66
N ASN A 538 -10.60 -12.43 -10.00
CA ASN A 538 -9.65 -13.53 -9.88
C ASN A 538 -9.39 -13.85 -8.41
N ARG A 539 -9.19 -12.83 -7.59
CA ARG A 539 -9.01 -12.96 -6.13
C ARG A 539 -10.21 -13.70 -5.53
N LYS A 540 -11.45 -13.24 -5.80
CA LYS A 540 -12.68 -13.91 -5.36
C LYS A 540 -12.83 -15.34 -5.88
N LYS A 541 -12.42 -15.63 -7.12
CA LYS A 541 -12.43 -17.00 -7.68
C LYS A 541 -11.40 -17.92 -7.00
N LEU A 542 -10.22 -17.40 -6.64
CA LEU A 542 -9.20 -18.16 -5.90
C LEU A 542 -9.63 -18.39 -4.45
N THR A 543 -10.14 -17.37 -3.76
CA THR A 543 -10.56 -17.45 -2.35
C THR A 543 -11.94 -18.10 -2.16
N GLY A 544 -12.71 -18.28 -3.23
CA GLY A 544 -13.99 -19.00 -3.23
C GLY A 544 -13.87 -20.50 -3.50
N ASN A 545 -12.69 -20.96 -3.93
CA ASN A 545 -12.37 -22.37 -4.20
C ASN A 545 -11.46 -22.98 -3.11
N VAL A 546 -11.58 -22.49 -1.86
CA VAL A 546 -10.82 -22.97 -0.70
C VAL A 546 -11.45 -24.27 -0.19
N ASP A 547 -11.19 -25.35 -0.94
CA ASP A 547 -11.77 -26.70 -0.75
C ASP A 547 -10.76 -27.81 -1.14
N LEU A 548 -9.46 -27.51 -1.11
CA LEU A 548 -8.39 -28.38 -1.60
C LEU A 548 -7.47 -28.87 -0.47
N ILE A 549 -7.90 -29.98 0.15
CA ILE A 549 -7.21 -30.77 1.19
C ILE A 549 -7.22 -30.11 2.59
N PRO A 550 -8.09 -30.59 3.52
CA PRO A 550 -8.06 -30.21 4.93
C PRO A 550 -6.68 -30.40 5.58
N GLY A 551 -6.34 -29.52 6.52
CA GLY A 551 -5.01 -29.47 7.15
C GLY A 551 -3.90 -28.89 6.26
N GLN A 552 -4.18 -28.57 4.98
CA GLN A 552 -3.28 -27.84 4.08
C GLN A 552 -3.79 -26.44 3.71
N ASP A 553 -5.02 -26.08 4.08
CA ASP A 553 -5.57 -24.75 3.84
C ASP A 553 -4.90 -23.67 4.72
N PRO A 554 -4.34 -22.58 4.12
CA PRO A 554 -3.81 -21.46 4.88
C PRO A 554 -4.86 -20.74 5.75
N PHE A 555 -6.14 -20.69 5.36
CA PHE A 555 -7.18 -20.03 6.18
C PHE A 555 -7.48 -20.85 7.44
N GLU A 556 -7.75 -22.15 7.31
CA GLU A 556 -7.90 -23.11 8.41
C GLU A 556 -6.73 -23.01 9.41
N ALA A 557 -5.50 -23.07 8.90
CA ALA A 557 -4.29 -23.01 9.73
C ALA A 557 -4.17 -21.70 10.52
N VAL A 558 -4.47 -20.56 9.90
CA VAL A 558 -4.44 -19.24 10.56
C VAL A 558 -5.59 -19.07 11.54
N VAL A 559 -6.79 -19.56 11.22
CA VAL A 559 -7.94 -19.55 12.14
C VAL A 559 -7.62 -20.37 13.38
N TYR A 560 -7.22 -21.64 13.27
CA TYR A 560 -6.95 -22.46 14.45
C TYR A 560 -5.73 -22.00 15.26
N ALA A 561 -4.72 -21.38 14.65
CA ALA A 561 -3.62 -20.78 15.38
C ALA A 561 -4.02 -19.56 16.24
N ASN A 562 -5.12 -18.87 15.90
CA ASN A 562 -5.52 -17.61 16.53
C ASN A 562 -6.90 -17.64 17.23
N ILE A 563 -7.73 -18.66 16.99
CA ILE A 563 -9.12 -18.69 17.48
C ILE A 563 -9.24 -18.58 19.00
N ALA A 564 -8.35 -19.24 19.75
CA ALA A 564 -8.32 -19.15 21.22
C ALA A 564 -7.93 -17.74 21.72
N TYR A 565 -7.08 -17.03 20.98
CA TYR A 565 -6.73 -15.64 21.29
C TYR A 565 -7.91 -14.70 21.02
N ASN A 566 -8.53 -14.79 19.83
CA ASN A 566 -9.65 -13.92 19.46
C ASN A 566 -10.91 -14.18 20.29
N THR A 567 -11.19 -15.44 20.65
CA THR A 567 -12.28 -15.81 21.56
C THR A 567 -12.05 -15.20 22.94
N LEU A 568 -10.87 -15.41 23.55
CA LEU A 568 -10.57 -14.82 24.86
C LEU A 568 -10.61 -13.28 24.81
N LEU A 569 -10.13 -12.69 23.71
CA LEU A 569 -10.17 -11.25 23.49
C LEU A 569 -11.61 -10.74 23.45
N SER A 570 -12.53 -11.32 22.67
CA SER A 570 -13.95 -10.89 22.68
C SER A 570 -14.56 -10.92 24.08
N HIS A 571 -14.36 -12.01 24.84
CA HIS A 571 -14.89 -12.12 26.20
C HIS A 571 -14.34 -11.04 27.14
N VAL A 572 -13.08 -10.63 26.97
CA VAL A 572 -12.46 -9.52 27.72
C VAL A 572 -12.94 -8.15 27.21
N GLU A 573 -13.06 -7.96 25.89
CA GLU A 573 -13.53 -6.71 25.28
C GLU A 573 -14.99 -6.40 25.61
N ASN A 574 -15.85 -7.41 25.70
CA ASN A 574 -17.24 -7.23 26.15
C ASN A 574 -17.32 -6.71 27.60
N VAL A 575 -16.36 -7.06 28.47
CA VAL A 575 -16.26 -6.49 29.83
C VAL A 575 -15.71 -5.05 29.80
N ALA A 576 -14.87 -4.69 28.83
CA ALA A 576 -14.41 -3.30 28.66
C ALA A 576 -15.54 -2.40 28.11
N ALA A 577 -16.33 -2.92 27.17
CA ALA A 577 -17.47 -2.26 26.57
C ALA A 577 -18.64 -2.03 27.55
N ASP A 578 -18.72 -2.82 28.62
CA ASP A 578 -19.76 -2.70 29.65
C ASP A 578 -19.67 -1.33 30.37
N LYS A 579 -20.70 -0.51 30.18
CA LYS A 579 -20.84 0.82 30.80
C LYS A 579 -21.11 0.76 32.30
N SER A 580 -21.46 -0.40 32.87
CA SER A 580 -21.53 -0.59 34.32
C SER A 580 -20.13 -0.64 34.95
N VAL A 581 -19.13 -1.21 34.24
CA VAL A 581 -17.73 -1.18 34.69
C VAL A 581 -17.21 0.24 34.66
N LYS A 582 -16.71 0.74 35.80
CA LYS A 582 -16.26 2.14 35.95
C LYS A 582 -14.75 2.33 36.06
N THR A 583 -13.98 1.28 36.36
CA THR A 583 -12.55 1.42 36.62
C THR A 583 -11.73 0.26 36.04
N LEU A 584 -10.46 0.54 35.75
CA LEU A 584 -9.46 -0.49 35.39
C LEU A 584 -9.30 -1.56 36.48
N ALA A 585 -9.55 -1.23 37.76
CA ALA A 585 -9.51 -2.20 38.85
C ALA A 585 -10.69 -3.19 38.80
N GLU A 586 -11.91 -2.68 38.64
CA GLU A 586 -13.11 -3.48 38.47
C GLU A 586 -13.06 -4.33 37.18
N PHE A 587 -12.58 -3.74 36.08
CA PHE A 587 -12.33 -4.45 34.82
C PHE A 587 -11.40 -5.66 35.03
N ARG A 588 -10.23 -5.46 35.66
CA ARG A 588 -9.29 -6.53 36.01
C ARG A 588 -9.95 -7.61 36.89
N GLN A 589 -10.78 -7.21 37.86
CA GLN A 589 -11.51 -8.14 38.74
C GLN A 589 -12.52 -9.00 37.96
N ARG A 590 -13.33 -8.40 37.08
CA ARG A 590 -14.27 -9.15 36.24
C ARG A 590 -13.55 -10.06 35.23
N CYS A 591 -12.46 -9.61 34.62
CA CYS A 591 -11.64 -10.46 33.75
C CYS A 591 -10.95 -11.62 34.50
N ALA A 592 -10.62 -11.45 35.78
CA ALA A 592 -10.06 -12.54 36.58
C ALA A 592 -11.01 -13.75 36.69
N ALA A 593 -12.33 -13.52 36.80
CA ALA A 593 -13.32 -14.60 36.81
C ALA A 593 -13.34 -15.38 35.49
N ILE A 594 -13.20 -14.71 34.33
CA ILE A 594 -13.06 -15.35 33.02
C ILE A 594 -11.82 -16.25 33.02
N PHE A 595 -10.67 -15.70 33.43
CA PHE A 595 -9.39 -16.43 33.45
C PHE A 595 -9.33 -17.59 34.45
N GLN A 596 -10.09 -17.53 35.55
CA GLN A 596 -10.12 -18.55 36.60
C GLN A 596 -11.16 -19.65 36.33
N SER A 597 -12.10 -19.43 35.41
CA SER A 597 -13.22 -20.34 35.17
C SER A 597 -12.80 -21.76 34.76
N GLY A 598 -11.66 -21.93 34.08
CA GLY A 598 -11.14 -23.20 33.57
C GLY A 598 -12.00 -23.87 32.49
N ARG A 599 -13.17 -23.30 32.16
CA ARG A 599 -14.11 -23.80 31.17
C ARG A 599 -13.71 -23.32 29.77
N PRO A 600 -14.04 -24.07 28.71
CA PRO A 600 -14.01 -23.52 27.35
C PRO A 600 -14.93 -22.30 27.25
N LEU A 601 -14.51 -21.29 26.47
CA LEU A 601 -15.31 -20.09 26.23
C LEU A 601 -16.10 -20.26 24.91
N PRO A 602 -17.39 -19.88 24.85
CA PRO A 602 -18.14 -19.97 23.61
C PRO A 602 -17.55 -19.00 22.57
N LEU A 603 -17.60 -19.40 21.29
CA LEU A 603 -17.21 -18.54 20.17
C LEU A 603 -18.07 -17.27 20.14
N ASP A 604 -17.47 -16.16 19.74
CA ASP A 604 -18.19 -14.92 19.48
C ASP A 604 -19.03 -15.05 18.19
N PRO A 605 -20.22 -14.42 18.07
CA PRO A 605 -21.03 -14.47 16.85
C PRO A 605 -20.28 -14.04 15.57
N ASP A 606 -19.33 -13.11 15.69
CA ASP A 606 -18.49 -12.69 14.56
C ASP A 606 -17.47 -13.78 14.17
N ASP A 607 -16.91 -14.50 15.14
CA ASP A 607 -16.00 -15.64 14.92
C ASP A 607 -16.76 -16.84 14.31
N VAL A 608 -18.05 -17.03 14.68
CA VAL A 608 -18.96 -17.99 14.03
C VAL A 608 -19.29 -17.57 12.59
N SER A 609 -19.48 -16.28 12.34
CA SER A 609 -19.67 -15.77 10.98
C SER A 609 -18.41 -15.92 10.13
N LEU A 610 -17.22 -15.70 10.70
CA LEU A 610 -15.93 -15.92 10.06
C LEU A 610 -15.77 -17.39 9.62
N ALA A 611 -16.06 -18.34 10.50
CA ALA A 611 -15.96 -19.77 10.20
C ALA A 611 -16.81 -20.16 8.97
N ARG A 612 -18.05 -19.67 8.88
CA ARG A 612 -18.97 -19.89 7.75
C ARG A 612 -18.51 -19.21 6.47
N ILE A 613 -18.01 -17.98 6.57
CA ILE A 613 -17.46 -17.23 5.43
C ILE A 613 -16.24 -17.93 4.83
N LEU A 614 -15.52 -18.73 5.62
CA LEU A 614 -14.37 -19.54 5.23
C LEU A 614 -14.71 -21.03 5.00
N ASN A 615 -16.00 -21.40 4.91
CA ASN A 615 -16.48 -22.78 4.70
C ASN A 615 -15.99 -23.81 5.74
N LEU A 616 -15.55 -23.39 6.94
CA LEU A 616 -14.86 -24.29 7.89
C LEU A 616 -15.82 -25.23 8.64
N ASP A 617 -17.13 -24.95 8.69
CA ASP A 617 -18.12 -25.73 9.46
C ASP A 617 -18.66 -26.99 8.72
N HIS A 618 -17.79 -27.67 7.96
CA HIS A 618 -18.08 -28.89 7.21
C HIS A 618 -17.64 -30.20 7.92
N PHE A 619 -17.87 -31.33 7.23
CA PHE A 619 -17.37 -32.66 7.59
C PHE A 619 -16.40 -33.15 6.51
N GLU A 620 -15.24 -33.64 6.92
CA GLU A 620 -14.16 -34.16 6.05
C GLU A 620 -14.07 -35.70 6.14
N LYS A 621 -13.30 -36.32 5.23
CA LYS A 621 -13.00 -37.76 5.32
C LYS A 621 -11.84 -38.00 6.27
N ASP A 622 -12.04 -38.87 7.25
CA ASP A 622 -11.00 -39.28 8.18
C ASP A 622 -10.07 -40.33 7.55
N TYR A 623 -9.06 -39.85 6.82
CA TYR A 623 -8.03 -40.69 6.19
C TYR A 623 -7.10 -41.39 7.20
N ASP A 624 -7.06 -40.92 8.45
CA ASP A 624 -6.30 -41.55 9.54
C ASP A 624 -7.07 -42.74 10.16
N ALA A 625 -8.39 -42.78 9.99
CA ALA A 625 -9.22 -43.89 10.42
C ALA A 625 -9.10 -45.09 9.46
N ARG A 626 -9.39 -46.30 9.98
CA ARG A 626 -9.49 -47.49 9.12
C ARG A 626 -10.64 -47.32 8.11
N PRO A 627 -10.38 -47.45 6.79
CA PRO A 627 -11.44 -47.37 5.80
C PRO A 627 -12.43 -48.54 5.96
N LEU A 628 -13.71 -48.26 5.71
CA LEU A 628 -14.77 -49.25 5.69
C LEU A 628 -14.72 -49.99 4.35
N ALA A 629 -14.69 -51.32 4.42
CA ALA A 629 -14.68 -52.20 3.27
C ALA A 629 -16.08 -52.32 2.65
N THR A 630 -16.33 -51.59 1.56
CA THR A 630 -17.47 -51.86 0.68
C THR A 630 -17.16 -53.11 -0.16
N GLY A 631 -18.00 -54.14 -0.07
CA GLY A 631 -17.70 -55.49 -0.62
C GLY A 631 -17.35 -55.53 -2.11
N VAL A 632 -17.78 -54.56 -2.90
CA VAL A 632 -17.32 -54.33 -4.29
C VAL A 632 -17.23 -52.81 -4.54
N GLY A 633 -16.13 -52.16 -4.17
CA GLY A 633 -16.00 -50.70 -4.36
C GLY A 633 -14.70 -50.08 -3.83
N LEU A 634 -14.54 -48.77 -4.09
CA LEU A 634 -13.47 -47.95 -3.50
C LEU A 634 -13.67 -47.82 -1.98
N PRO A 635 -12.59 -47.83 -1.17
CA PRO A 635 -12.67 -47.74 0.28
C PRO A 635 -13.40 -46.48 0.75
N VAL A 636 -14.40 -46.65 1.62
CA VAL A 636 -15.16 -45.54 2.21
C VAL A 636 -14.54 -45.17 3.56
N TYR A 637 -13.87 -44.02 3.60
CA TYR A 637 -13.38 -43.44 4.85
C TYR A 637 -14.57 -42.85 5.64
N PRO A 638 -14.63 -43.04 6.97
CA PRO A 638 -15.65 -42.41 7.80
C PRO A 638 -15.46 -40.89 7.81
N MET A 639 -16.52 -40.14 8.11
CA MET A 639 -16.44 -38.67 8.15
C MET A 639 -16.07 -38.18 9.55
N LYS A 640 -15.06 -37.32 9.68
CA LYS A 640 -14.80 -36.55 10.92
C LYS A 640 -15.31 -35.11 10.76
N SER A 641 -15.71 -34.49 11.86
CA SER A 641 -16.14 -33.08 11.87
C SER A 641 -14.94 -32.18 12.11
N MET A 642 -14.79 -31.11 11.32
CA MET A 642 -13.70 -30.15 11.49
C MET A 642 -13.64 -29.61 12.93
N PRO A 643 -12.45 -29.29 13.49
CA PRO A 643 -12.31 -28.85 14.88
C PRO A 643 -13.24 -27.68 15.28
N ILE A 644 -13.54 -26.76 14.35
CA ILE A 644 -14.50 -25.67 14.57
C ILE A 644 -15.91 -26.17 14.95
N VAL A 645 -16.36 -27.32 14.45
CA VAL A 645 -17.66 -27.94 14.81
C VAL A 645 -17.68 -28.36 16.28
N THR A 646 -16.53 -28.71 16.84
CA THR A 646 -16.39 -28.96 18.29
C THR A 646 -16.37 -27.66 19.07
N TYR A 647 -15.69 -26.62 18.60
CA TYR A 647 -15.70 -25.29 19.23
C TYR A 647 -17.08 -24.61 19.21
N LEU A 648 -17.86 -24.80 18.14
CA LEU A 648 -19.24 -24.34 18.01
C LEU A 648 -20.20 -24.99 19.03
N LYS A 649 -19.95 -26.25 19.42
CA LYS A 649 -20.78 -27.00 20.38
C LYS A 649 -20.31 -26.84 21.82
N ASN A 650 -19.00 -26.89 22.04
CA ASN A 650 -18.39 -27.06 23.37
C ASN A 650 -17.59 -25.85 23.84
N GLY A 651 -17.40 -24.82 23.00
CA GLY A 651 -16.50 -23.69 23.24
C GLY A 651 -15.03 -24.01 22.94
N VAL A 652 -14.21 -22.95 22.91
CA VAL A 652 -12.76 -23.01 22.70
C VAL A 652 -12.05 -23.14 24.05
N LYS A 653 -11.22 -24.17 24.21
CA LYS A 653 -10.33 -24.30 25.37
C LYS A 653 -9.17 -23.31 25.23
N ILE A 654 -8.98 -22.44 26.22
CA ILE A 654 -7.98 -21.37 26.18
C ILE A 654 -6.62 -21.85 26.75
N PRO A 655 -5.50 -21.76 26.00
CA PRO A 655 -4.18 -22.13 26.50
C PRO A 655 -3.61 -21.18 27.58
N PRO A 656 -2.75 -21.65 28.50
CA PRO A 656 -2.11 -20.83 29.54
C PRO A 656 -1.29 -19.64 29.00
N GLU A 657 -0.64 -19.82 27.86
CA GLU A 657 0.13 -18.79 27.16
C GLU A 657 -0.78 -17.68 26.60
N VAL A 658 -1.95 -18.04 26.05
CA VAL A 658 -2.97 -17.10 25.58
C VAL A 658 -3.59 -16.33 26.75
N LEU A 659 -3.92 -17.02 27.85
CA LEU A 659 -4.36 -16.39 29.10
C LEU A 659 -3.33 -15.38 29.62
N SER A 660 -2.04 -15.73 29.58
CA SER A 660 -0.96 -14.85 30.02
C SER A 660 -0.79 -13.64 29.10
N GLN A 661 -0.86 -13.84 27.78
CA GLN A 661 -0.76 -12.79 26.77
C GLN A 661 -1.91 -11.76 26.90
N VAL A 662 -3.17 -12.20 26.98
CA VAL A 662 -4.31 -11.27 27.13
C VAL A 662 -4.32 -10.61 28.51
N ARG A 663 -3.96 -11.33 29.58
CA ARG A 663 -3.83 -10.74 30.93
C ARG A 663 -2.82 -9.59 30.97
N ALA A 664 -1.68 -9.75 30.31
CA ALA A 664 -0.67 -8.70 30.20
C ALA A 664 -1.15 -7.47 29.41
N ARG A 665 -2.12 -7.64 28.49
CA ARG A 665 -2.69 -6.57 27.65
C ARG A 665 -3.92 -5.87 28.24
N LEU A 666 -4.41 -6.27 29.42
CA LEU A 666 -5.62 -5.65 30.02
C LEU A 666 -5.56 -4.11 30.13
N PRO A 667 -4.46 -3.46 30.52
CA PRO A 667 -4.39 -1.99 30.55
C PRO A 667 -4.60 -1.37 29.16
N GLN A 668 -4.00 -1.96 28.12
CA GLN A 668 -4.10 -1.50 26.74
C GLN A 668 -5.51 -1.73 26.17
N ILE A 669 -6.15 -2.86 26.49
CA ILE A 669 -7.53 -3.16 26.08
C ILE A 669 -8.52 -2.18 26.72
N TRP A 670 -8.38 -1.93 28.04
CA TRP A 670 -9.20 -0.93 28.74
C TRP A 670 -9.02 0.46 28.12
N LEU A 671 -7.77 0.91 27.94
CA LEU A 671 -7.45 2.20 27.32
C LEU A 671 -7.99 2.30 25.89
N ALA A 672 -7.91 1.22 25.10
CA ALA A 672 -8.44 1.18 23.74
C ALA A 672 -9.97 1.29 23.68
N TRP A 673 -10.69 0.75 24.66
CA TRP A 673 -12.16 0.79 24.75
C TRP A 673 -12.70 2.04 25.47
N ARG A 674 -11.97 2.61 26.42
CA ARG A 674 -12.43 3.72 27.28
C ARG A 674 -11.76 5.06 27.00
N GLY A 675 -10.48 5.06 26.65
CA GLY A 675 -9.65 6.27 26.59
C GLY A 675 -9.12 6.73 27.95
N GLU A 676 -9.14 5.82 28.95
CA GLU A 676 -8.79 6.00 30.36
C GLU A 676 -7.68 5.03 30.79
#